data_AF-A0AAJ0FJP6-F1
#
_entry.id   AF-A0AAJ0FJP6-F1
#
_cell.length_a   1.000
_cell.length_b   1.000
_cell.length_c   1.000
_cell.angle_alpha   90.00
_cell.angle_beta   90.00
_cell.angle_gamma   90.00
#
_symmetry.space_group_name_H-M   'P 1'
#
loop_
_entity.id
_entity.type
_entity.pdbx_description
1 polymer ?
#
loop_
_entity_poly.entity_id
_entity_poly.type
_entity_poly.pdbx_seq_one_letter_code
_entity_poly.pdbx_strand_id
1 'polypeptide(L)'
;MASDSIHEIDQEKAEQLGKVEGTNNELTPTISFTEADEKRLKWKQDRTIIPLSAAIYFLCYLDRSNIGNARILNMATGNDMQTETHSTQDQFNVALMIFLIAYALFEVPSNILLKKLRPSRWLAFLMFSWGATTIGLGGVSSPAAITGVRFLLGVCEAGLFPGLVYYLTFWYKSDERSIRVALILASATLAGAFGGAIAYGIGHMNQVGGLSAWRWLFIIEGAPSCLSAVFVWFVLPDYPEEWLQGRDREIALYRLRVEGSKSGHSSMTWRDARATLVDWRLYGHYLIYFGVSVPFSSLSLFTPSITSGLGYKDLTAQLMTVPPYAVAYVVQILVSWSADHFNARGYHSAALAFIGALGFVVSAALPPTDYASRYGCLIMASAGAFSCIPPMLGWLTSNVYSTASVGLAIALNVSFGAGIGQIPGVWIYKAEEKLTGYPTGHWTNAAMLFVVAAGSLLMRFFYGWKNKKLILESGGQELSYSAPLLPWRSENPPPPTTTAKPPNPNASPPRSRRYGEGAANIAYPTNPTALPELCAVTVRVASSPSSSYRFGLFLPTSGGWNSKFLAVGNGGFAGGINWLDMGSGPRYGFATVSTDTGHISTPGDLTWALQDPESQTDWGWRAMHGTVQLGKRLTEAYYGERIAYSYYSGCSTGGRQGLKEVQISPDSFDGVLVGAPAWYTSHLNTWVTWLAKNNLPFDNPKHIPYTLFPAIGDEVVRQCDTADGVADGIVSAPELCKFDFSRIQCGRAGVSRSKCLTAAQIATAKTIYGDYRAGNGTWLYAGMSLGSEDQWRILLGGDEPSPFGLAYERFFLFGDPGWDWHNYNDSVVDVAARRDPGGCTAADYGAVADFRDRGGKLIMYHGAADGLLPARGSTYYYEQTAEVLGDNSSSSNGGGGGGGAEDDFLRYFVVPGMQHCWGSAVDAPWSFGTALQAGAMGTSQWSVPGFRDEDHDALLALQAWVERGRAVDRLIATTWRSSMNPASGVLRQRPVCPYPRKAVYDGEGDVDDADSWACGS
;
A
#
# COMPACT_ATOMS: atom_id res chain seq x y z
N MET A 1 -18.10 34.00 41.48
CA MET A 1 -16.78 34.36 40.90
C MET A 1 -15.81 33.18 40.99
N ALA A 2 -16.17 32.02 40.43
CA ALA A 2 -15.29 30.84 40.33
C ALA A 2 -15.84 29.80 39.34
N SER A 3 -16.43 30.23 38.21
CA SER A 3 -16.80 29.33 37.10
C SER A 3 -16.19 29.72 35.76
N ASP A 4 -15.52 30.87 35.67
CA ASP A 4 -15.05 31.41 34.39
C ASP A 4 -13.58 31.05 34.10
N SER A 5 -12.84 30.50 35.07
CA SER A 5 -11.41 30.18 34.92
C SER A 5 -11.10 28.74 34.49
N ILE A 6 -12.11 27.88 34.31
CA ILE A 6 -11.92 26.49 33.86
C ILE A 6 -12.19 26.36 32.35
N HIS A 7 -13.00 27.24 31.76
CA HIS A 7 -13.25 27.25 30.32
C HIS A 7 -12.14 27.93 29.51
N GLU A 8 -11.42 28.91 30.04
CA GLU A 8 -10.31 29.57 29.34
C GLU A 8 -9.08 28.66 29.19
N ILE A 9 -8.78 27.80 30.17
CA ILE A 9 -7.60 26.92 30.12
C ILE A 9 -7.78 25.77 29.11
N ASP A 10 -9.02 25.31 28.89
CA ASP A 10 -9.34 24.30 27.87
C ASP A 10 -9.44 24.88 26.46
N GLN A 11 -9.80 26.16 26.31
CA GLN A 11 -9.78 26.84 25.01
C GLN A 11 -8.36 27.18 24.56
N GLU A 12 -7.47 27.56 25.47
CA GLU A 12 -6.07 27.84 25.15
C GLU A 12 -5.29 26.55 24.82
N LYS A 13 -5.63 25.42 25.46
CA LYS A 13 -5.13 24.09 25.07
C LYS A 13 -5.75 23.56 23.78
N ALA A 14 -7.03 23.83 23.52
CA ALA A 14 -7.68 23.47 22.25
C ALA A 14 -7.17 24.35 21.09
N GLU A 15 -6.80 25.61 21.34
CA GLU A 15 -6.11 26.46 20.35
C GLU A 15 -4.65 26.06 20.18
N GLN A 16 -3.94 25.58 21.21
CA GLN A 16 -2.60 25.02 21.04
C GLN A 16 -2.60 23.65 20.34
N LEU A 17 -3.62 22.83 20.55
CA LEU A 17 -3.79 21.56 19.81
C LEU A 17 -4.34 21.80 18.38
N GLY A 18 -5.20 22.80 18.20
CA GLY A 18 -5.70 23.24 16.89
C GLY A 18 -4.66 24.00 16.06
N LYS A 19 -3.68 24.67 16.69
CA LYS A 19 -2.51 25.28 16.02
C LYS A 19 -1.44 24.26 15.62
N VAL A 20 -1.55 23.00 16.02
CA VAL A 20 -0.67 21.91 15.53
C VAL A 20 -1.32 21.13 14.38
N GLU A 21 -2.64 21.23 14.18
CA GLU A 21 -3.35 20.63 13.04
C GLU A 21 -3.76 21.62 11.94
N GLY A 22 -3.48 22.92 12.11
CA GLY A 22 -3.87 23.98 11.16
C GLY A 22 -2.74 24.75 10.48
N THR A 23 -1.47 24.44 10.75
CA THR A 23 -0.33 25.15 10.17
C THR A 23 0.85 24.20 9.97
N ASN A 24 1.51 24.34 8.83
CA ASN A 24 2.73 23.66 8.38
C ASN A 24 2.53 22.30 7.69
N ASN A 25 2.14 22.36 6.40
CA ASN A 25 2.68 21.43 5.41
C ASN A 25 4.15 21.83 5.09
N GLU A 26 4.96 22.01 6.14
CA GLU A 26 6.40 22.17 6.03
C GLU A 26 6.94 20.93 5.28
N LEU A 27 7.65 21.17 4.18
CA LEU A 27 8.98 20.60 3.95
C LEU A 27 9.30 19.41 4.86
N THR A 28 9.00 18.18 4.43
CA THR A 28 9.68 17.03 5.04
C THR A 28 10.85 16.64 4.13
N PRO A 29 12.10 16.77 4.60
CA PRO A 29 13.30 16.54 3.78
C PRO A 29 13.33 15.10 3.25
N THR A 30 13.75 14.89 2.00
CA THR A 30 14.18 13.58 1.48
C THR A 30 15.40 13.14 2.28
N ILE A 31 15.17 12.44 3.39
CA ILE A 31 16.25 11.90 4.19
C ILE A 31 16.81 10.70 3.44
N SER A 32 17.90 10.88 2.70
CA SER A 32 18.67 9.73 2.20
C SER A 32 19.34 9.08 3.41
N PHE A 33 19.07 7.80 3.63
CA PHE A 33 19.70 7.02 4.69
C PHE A 33 20.14 5.67 4.14
N THR A 34 21.32 5.24 4.55
CA THR A 34 21.93 3.98 4.12
C THR A 34 21.30 2.81 4.86
N GLU A 35 21.50 1.58 4.38
CA GLU A 35 21.12 0.36 5.12
C GLU A 35 21.79 0.30 6.51
N ALA A 36 22.98 0.90 6.63
CA ALA A 36 23.69 1.05 7.90
C ALA A 36 22.98 2.04 8.86
N ASP A 37 22.43 3.14 8.34
CA ASP A 37 21.62 4.08 9.11
C ASP A 37 20.32 3.42 9.60
N GLU A 38 19.65 2.64 8.75
CA GLU A 38 18.44 1.90 9.12
C GLU A 38 18.73 0.85 10.20
N LYS A 39 19.86 0.13 10.09
CA LYS A 39 20.31 -0.83 11.11
C LYS A 39 20.65 -0.14 12.43
N ARG A 40 21.32 1.03 12.38
CA ARG A 40 21.64 1.83 13.58
C ARG A 40 20.37 2.30 14.28
N LEU A 41 19.41 2.87 13.53
CA LEU A 41 18.13 3.31 14.07
C LEU A 41 17.38 2.15 14.73
N LYS A 42 17.25 1.02 14.03
CA LYS A 42 16.59 -0.18 14.58
C LYS A 42 17.24 -0.63 15.88
N TRP A 43 18.57 -0.69 15.92
CA TRP A 43 19.28 -1.12 17.12
C TRP A 43 19.09 -0.14 18.29
N LYS A 44 19.04 1.16 18.01
CA LYS A 44 18.73 2.20 19.02
C LYS A 44 17.30 2.06 19.56
N GLN A 45 16.32 1.81 18.69
CA GLN A 45 14.95 1.53 19.08
C GLN A 45 14.86 0.23 19.90
N ASP A 46 15.50 -0.84 19.42
CA ASP A 46 15.48 -2.18 20.04
C ASP A 46 16.07 -2.18 21.44
N ARG A 47 17.20 -1.49 21.66
CA ARG A 47 17.87 -1.41 22.96
C ARG A 47 17.03 -0.75 24.05
N THR A 48 16.01 0.02 23.69
CA THR A 48 15.17 0.74 24.63
C THR A 48 13.80 0.08 24.72
N ILE A 49 13.11 -0.07 23.59
CA ILE A 49 11.70 -0.47 23.54
C ILE A 49 11.52 -1.93 23.94
N ILE A 50 12.38 -2.83 23.45
CA ILE A 50 12.21 -4.27 23.66
C ILE A 50 12.50 -4.66 25.11
N PRO A 51 13.61 -4.24 25.75
CA PRO A 51 13.83 -4.51 27.17
C PRO A 51 12.75 -3.94 28.08
N LEU A 52 12.28 -2.71 27.82
CA LEU A 52 11.20 -2.11 28.62
C LEU A 52 9.89 -2.90 28.46
N SER A 53 9.50 -3.21 27.24
CA SER A 53 8.27 -3.97 26.96
C SER A 53 8.34 -5.39 27.53
N ALA A 54 9.50 -6.04 27.43
CA ALA A 54 9.73 -7.36 28.01
C ALA A 54 9.74 -7.31 29.55
N ALA A 55 10.28 -6.27 30.18
CA ALA A 55 10.24 -6.10 31.63
C ALA A 55 8.81 -5.86 32.15
N ILE A 56 8.03 -5.05 31.43
CA ILE A 56 6.61 -4.82 31.74
C ILE A 56 5.84 -6.14 31.67
N TYR A 57 6.02 -6.90 30.59
CA TYR A 57 5.31 -8.18 30.41
C TYR A 57 5.82 -9.25 31.39
N PHE A 58 7.10 -9.27 31.72
CA PHE A 58 7.68 -10.11 32.77
C PHE A 58 6.97 -9.88 34.12
N LEU A 59 6.86 -8.63 34.56
CA LEU A 59 6.23 -8.28 35.84
C LEU A 59 4.74 -8.63 35.87
N CYS A 60 4.01 -8.31 34.80
CA CYS A 60 2.61 -8.71 34.69
C CYS A 60 2.43 -10.23 34.72
N TYR A 61 3.30 -10.99 34.04
CA TYR A 61 3.18 -12.45 34.03
C TYR A 61 3.58 -13.10 35.36
N LEU A 62 4.54 -12.48 36.07
CA LEU A 62 4.89 -12.86 37.44
C LEU A 62 3.66 -12.72 38.35
N ASP A 63 3.01 -11.54 38.31
CA ASP A 63 1.80 -11.22 39.07
C ASP A 63 0.59 -12.13 38.71
N ARG A 64 0.52 -12.60 37.46
CA ARG A 64 -0.54 -13.50 37.01
C ARG A 64 -0.38 -14.93 37.53
N SER A 65 0.85 -15.46 37.46
CA SER A 65 1.16 -16.87 37.66
C SER A 65 1.39 -17.25 39.12
N ASN A 66 1.73 -16.28 39.97
CA ASN A 66 2.03 -16.48 41.38
C ASN A 66 0.90 -17.13 42.21
N ILE A 67 -0.36 -16.99 41.81
CA ILE A 67 -1.49 -17.68 42.46
C ILE A 67 -1.34 -19.21 42.40
N GLY A 68 -0.68 -19.73 41.36
CA GLY A 68 -0.35 -21.15 41.26
C GLY A 68 0.68 -21.58 42.31
N ASN A 69 1.65 -20.72 42.63
CA ASN A 69 2.62 -20.94 43.69
C ASN A 69 1.94 -20.83 45.06
N ALA A 70 1.16 -19.78 45.28
CA ALA A 70 0.41 -19.49 46.52
C ALA A 70 -0.52 -20.62 46.95
N ARG A 71 -1.05 -21.38 45.98
CA ARG A 71 -1.91 -22.54 46.24
C ARG A 71 -1.23 -23.64 47.05
N ILE A 72 0.06 -23.89 46.81
CA ILE A 72 0.80 -25.00 47.45
C ILE A 72 1.92 -24.53 48.40
N LEU A 73 2.15 -23.22 48.46
CA LEU A 73 3.19 -22.63 49.30
C LEU A 73 2.87 -22.85 50.79
N ASN A 74 3.78 -23.51 51.51
CA ASN A 74 3.63 -23.84 52.93
C ASN A 74 2.38 -24.70 53.27
N MET A 75 1.87 -25.46 52.30
CA MET A 75 0.70 -26.34 52.46
C MET A 75 0.86 -27.38 53.58
N ALA A 76 2.07 -27.91 53.81
CA ALA A 76 2.32 -28.85 54.93
C ALA A 76 2.08 -28.22 56.32
N THR A 77 2.16 -26.89 56.43
CA THR A 77 1.88 -26.16 57.67
C THR A 77 0.43 -25.64 57.74
N GLY A 78 -0.39 -25.89 56.71
CA GLY A 78 -1.76 -25.35 56.59
C GLY A 78 -1.82 -23.84 56.38
N ASN A 79 -0.70 -23.22 56.02
CA ASN A 79 -0.57 -21.77 55.80
C ASN A 79 -0.57 -21.43 54.30
N ASP A 80 -1.22 -22.25 53.47
CA ASP A 80 -1.42 -21.99 52.05
C ASP A 80 -2.71 -21.18 51.81
N MET A 81 -2.81 -20.59 50.62
CA MET A 81 -3.92 -19.71 50.27
C MET A 81 -5.29 -20.42 50.32
N GLN A 82 -5.40 -21.69 49.90
CA GLN A 82 -6.70 -22.39 49.86
C GLN A 82 -7.18 -22.73 51.27
N THR A 83 -6.28 -23.19 52.13
CA THR A 83 -6.59 -23.54 53.53
C THR A 83 -7.02 -22.31 54.33
N GLU A 84 -6.26 -21.20 54.26
CA GLU A 84 -6.53 -20.00 55.06
C GLU A 84 -7.75 -19.19 54.61
N THR A 85 -8.13 -19.27 53.34
CA THR A 85 -9.32 -18.58 52.82
C THR A 85 -10.56 -19.45 52.80
N HIS A 86 -10.46 -20.71 53.26
CA HIS A 86 -11.52 -21.71 53.23
C HIS A 86 -12.13 -21.90 51.83
N SER A 87 -11.28 -21.84 50.81
CA SER A 87 -11.70 -21.96 49.41
C SER A 87 -11.74 -23.41 48.98
N THR A 88 -12.90 -23.87 48.49
CA THR A 88 -12.99 -25.15 47.78
C THR A 88 -12.22 -25.08 46.46
N GLN A 89 -11.85 -26.24 45.91
CA GLN A 89 -11.17 -26.29 44.61
C GLN A 89 -12.01 -25.66 43.50
N ASP A 90 -13.32 -25.89 43.49
CA ASP A 90 -14.21 -25.31 42.48
C ASP A 90 -14.28 -23.79 42.60
N GLN A 91 -14.37 -23.25 43.81
CA GLN A 91 -14.33 -21.80 44.03
C GLN A 91 -12.99 -21.19 43.58
N PHE A 92 -11.87 -21.88 43.82
CA PHE A 92 -10.56 -21.44 43.34
C PHE A 92 -10.49 -21.44 41.81
N ASN A 93 -10.98 -22.51 41.16
CA ASN A 93 -11.05 -22.60 39.70
C ASN A 93 -11.97 -21.51 39.11
N VAL A 94 -13.10 -21.20 39.77
CA VAL A 94 -13.96 -20.07 39.38
C VAL A 94 -13.21 -18.74 39.49
N ALA A 95 -12.40 -18.53 40.53
CA ALA A 95 -11.58 -17.33 40.66
C ALA A 95 -10.47 -17.23 39.60
N LEU A 96 -9.93 -18.35 39.13
CA LEU A 96 -9.00 -18.39 38.00
C LEU A 96 -9.72 -18.09 36.67
N MET A 97 -10.92 -18.64 36.47
CA MET A 97 -11.74 -18.44 35.27
C MET A 97 -12.26 -17.01 35.15
N ILE A 98 -12.72 -16.39 36.24
CA ILE A 98 -13.32 -15.05 36.21
C ILE A 98 -12.29 -13.99 35.79
N PHE A 99 -11.01 -14.18 36.15
CA PHE A 99 -9.89 -13.38 35.66
C PHE A 99 -9.82 -13.42 34.13
N LEU A 100 -9.92 -14.61 33.53
CA LEU A 100 -9.86 -14.79 32.07
C LEU A 100 -11.09 -14.21 31.36
N ILE A 101 -12.27 -14.29 31.96
CA ILE A 101 -13.50 -13.65 31.45
C ILE A 101 -13.33 -12.13 31.46
N ALA A 102 -12.87 -11.55 32.57
CA ALA A 102 -12.60 -10.12 32.66
C ALA A 102 -11.52 -9.70 31.64
N TYR A 103 -10.44 -10.46 31.53
CA TYR A 103 -9.38 -10.23 30.55
C TYR A 103 -9.95 -10.17 29.13
N ALA A 104 -10.75 -11.15 28.70
CA ALA A 104 -11.34 -11.19 27.37
C ALA A 104 -12.33 -10.05 27.09
N LEU A 105 -13.14 -9.65 28.09
CA LEU A 105 -14.15 -8.60 27.93
C LEU A 105 -13.55 -7.20 27.84
N PHE A 106 -12.52 -6.92 28.63
CA PHE A 106 -11.95 -5.57 28.75
C PHE A 106 -10.75 -5.33 27.82
N GLU A 107 -10.30 -6.34 27.09
CA GLU A 107 -9.18 -6.25 26.16
C GLU A 107 -9.43 -5.21 25.05
N VAL A 108 -10.53 -5.35 24.31
CA VAL A 108 -10.87 -4.45 23.21
C VAL A 108 -11.11 -3.01 23.70
N PRO A 109 -11.94 -2.76 24.75
CA PRO A 109 -12.10 -1.43 25.32
C PRO A 109 -10.76 -0.79 25.78
N SER A 110 -9.89 -1.56 26.44
CA SER A 110 -8.63 -1.05 26.95
C SER A 110 -7.66 -0.64 25.84
N ASN A 111 -7.62 -1.38 24.72
CA ASN A 111 -6.80 -1.00 23.55
C ASN A 111 -7.34 0.22 22.80
N ILE A 112 -8.67 0.46 22.82
CA ILE A 112 -9.24 1.71 22.31
C ILE A 112 -8.75 2.90 23.17
N LEU A 113 -8.68 2.72 24.49
CA LEU A 113 -8.16 3.74 25.41
C LEU A 113 -6.65 3.99 25.21
N LEU A 114 -5.87 2.96 24.90
CA LEU A 114 -4.44 3.10 24.55
C LEU A 114 -4.22 4.01 23.34
N LYS A 115 -5.15 4.07 22.37
CA LYS A 115 -5.08 5.02 21.24
C LYS A 115 -5.51 6.44 21.64
N LYS A 116 -6.50 6.58 22.53
CA LYS A 116 -7.00 7.89 22.99
C LYS A 116 -6.09 8.56 24.00
N LEU A 117 -5.35 7.77 24.77
CA LEU A 117 -4.42 8.22 25.80
C LEU A 117 -2.98 7.99 25.32
N ARG A 118 -2.00 8.57 26.02
CA ARG A 118 -0.58 8.33 25.71
C ARG A 118 -0.17 6.92 26.14
N PRO A 119 0.58 6.14 25.32
CA PRO A 119 0.99 4.77 25.66
C PRO A 119 1.70 4.65 27.00
N SER A 120 2.65 5.53 27.31
CA SER A 120 3.39 5.58 28.59
C SER A 120 2.44 5.68 29.78
N ARG A 121 1.48 6.62 29.72
CA ARG A 121 0.53 6.90 30.79
C ARG A 121 -0.47 5.78 30.97
N TRP A 122 -1.01 5.25 29.88
CA TRP A 122 -1.99 4.17 29.96
C TRP A 122 -1.36 2.87 30.44
N LEU A 123 -0.21 2.48 29.88
CA LEU A 123 0.50 1.26 30.32
C LEU A 123 0.99 1.39 31.76
N ALA A 124 1.49 2.57 32.18
CA ALA A 124 1.83 2.82 33.58
C ALA A 124 0.61 2.79 34.52
N PHE A 125 -0.53 3.35 34.09
CA PHE A 125 -1.77 3.27 34.88
C PHE A 125 -2.23 1.83 35.06
N LEU A 126 -2.25 1.04 33.98
CA LEU A 126 -2.54 -0.39 34.07
C LEU A 126 -1.53 -1.05 35.02
N MET A 127 -0.24 -0.71 34.91
CA MET A 127 0.86 -1.25 35.71
C MET A 127 0.72 -1.04 37.20
N PHE A 128 0.41 0.19 37.57
CA PHE A 128 0.11 0.52 38.94
C PHE A 128 -1.16 -0.19 39.41
N SER A 129 -2.20 -0.23 38.58
CA SER A 129 -3.49 -0.81 38.95
C SER A 129 -3.42 -2.33 39.15
N TRP A 130 -2.73 -3.08 38.27
CA TRP A 130 -2.56 -4.52 38.47
C TRP A 130 -1.63 -4.80 39.64
N GLY A 131 -0.52 -4.07 39.79
CA GLY A 131 0.39 -4.24 40.93
C GLY A 131 -0.30 -3.99 42.27
N ALA A 132 -1.11 -2.93 42.37
CA ALA A 132 -1.89 -2.63 43.57
C ALA A 132 -2.96 -3.70 43.85
N THR A 133 -3.60 -4.21 42.80
CA THR A 133 -4.58 -5.30 42.92
C THR A 133 -3.91 -6.61 43.35
N THR A 134 -2.71 -6.91 42.86
CA THR A 134 -1.89 -8.05 43.29
C THR A 134 -1.52 -7.93 44.76
N ILE A 135 -1.03 -6.78 45.23
CA ILE A 135 -0.79 -6.54 46.66
C ILE A 135 -2.07 -6.75 47.48
N GLY A 136 -3.21 -6.25 46.98
CA GLY A 136 -4.53 -6.45 47.59
C GLY A 136 -4.94 -7.92 47.71
N LEU A 137 -4.46 -8.78 46.80
CA LEU A 137 -4.69 -10.22 46.86
C LEU A 137 -4.02 -10.86 48.09
N GLY A 138 -2.93 -10.29 48.60
CA GLY A 138 -2.31 -10.68 49.88
C GLY A 138 -3.17 -10.37 51.12
N GLY A 139 -4.20 -9.53 50.99
CA GLY A 139 -5.12 -9.13 52.06
C GLY A 139 -6.43 -9.92 52.12
N VAL A 140 -6.70 -10.81 51.16
CA VAL A 140 -7.99 -11.52 51.08
C VAL A 140 -8.12 -12.60 52.16
N SER A 141 -9.36 -12.87 52.56
CA SER A 141 -9.70 -13.85 53.61
C SER A 141 -10.90 -14.74 53.26
N SER A 142 -11.52 -14.56 52.09
CA SER A 142 -12.67 -15.36 51.67
C SER A 142 -12.62 -15.70 50.18
N PRO A 143 -13.33 -16.77 49.74
CA PRO A 143 -13.34 -17.18 48.33
C PRO A 143 -13.97 -16.10 47.43
N ALA A 144 -14.97 -15.38 47.95
CA ALA A 144 -15.61 -14.27 47.25
C ALA A 144 -14.63 -13.09 47.05
N ALA A 145 -13.82 -12.77 48.07
CA ALA A 145 -12.79 -11.73 47.96
C ALA A 145 -11.72 -12.11 46.94
N ILE A 146 -11.26 -13.36 46.91
CA ILE A 146 -10.32 -13.86 45.89
C ILE A 146 -10.93 -13.67 44.49
N THR A 147 -12.18 -14.09 44.30
CA THR A 147 -12.88 -13.98 43.01
C THR A 147 -13.02 -12.52 42.55
N GLY A 148 -13.41 -11.61 43.46
CA GLY A 148 -13.57 -10.18 43.16
C GLY A 148 -12.25 -9.50 42.80
N VAL A 149 -11.19 -9.73 43.58
CA VAL A 149 -9.86 -9.17 43.30
C VAL A 149 -9.29 -9.76 42.00
N ARG A 150 -9.54 -11.03 41.70
CA ARG A 150 -9.13 -11.66 40.43
C ARG A 150 -9.89 -11.10 39.23
N PHE A 151 -11.17 -10.77 39.37
CA PHE A 151 -11.89 -10.04 38.32
C PHE A 151 -11.24 -8.69 38.05
N LEU A 152 -10.97 -7.90 39.10
CA LEU A 152 -10.32 -6.58 38.97
C LEU A 152 -8.92 -6.70 38.34
N LEU A 153 -8.14 -7.70 38.75
CA LEU A 153 -6.82 -7.94 38.17
C LEU A 153 -6.93 -8.25 36.67
N GLY A 154 -7.94 -9.03 36.27
CA GLY A 154 -8.24 -9.30 34.86
C GLY A 154 -8.59 -8.03 34.07
N VAL A 155 -9.37 -7.11 34.66
CA VAL A 155 -9.66 -5.79 34.08
C VAL A 155 -8.38 -4.96 33.90
N CYS A 156 -7.52 -4.93 34.91
CA CYS A 156 -6.29 -4.14 34.89
C CYS A 156 -5.22 -4.70 33.93
N GLU A 157 -5.15 -6.02 33.74
CA GLU A 157 -4.17 -6.63 32.83
C GLU A 157 -4.65 -6.73 31.36
N ALA A 158 -5.97 -6.63 31.12
CA ALA A 158 -6.59 -6.90 29.83
C ALA A 158 -5.93 -6.16 28.65
N GLY A 159 -5.57 -4.88 28.86
CA GLY A 159 -4.99 -4.04 27.82
C GLY A 159 -3.51 -4.24 27.55
N LEU A 160 -2.78 -4.98 28.39
CA LEU A 160 -1.32 -4.92 28.38
C LEU A 160 -0.70 -5.59 27.15
N PHE A 161 -0.88 -6.90 26.98
CA PHE A 161 -0.22 -7.66 25.91
C PHE A 161 -0.60 -7.18 24.49
N PRO A 162 -1.89 -7.15 24.12
CA PRO A 162 -2.31 -6.57 22.84
C PRO A 162 -1.93 -5.10 22.72
N GLY A 163 -1.89 -4.36 23.83
CA GLY A 163 -1.43 -2.98 23.87
C GLY A 163 0.05 -2.83 23.53
N LEU A 164 0.91 -3.72 24.05
CA LEU A 164 2.33 -3.76 23.69
C LEU A 164 2.52 -4.14 22.22
N VAL A 165 1.74 -5.09 21.71
CA VAL A 165 1.79 -5.46 20.28
C VAL A 165 1.34 -4.28 19.40
N TYR A 166 0.29 -3.55 19.80
CA TYR A 166 -0.18 -2.36 19.10
C TYR A 166 0.85 -1.21 19.19
N TYR A 167 1.45 -1.01 20.36
CA TYR A 167 2.49 -0.04 20.61
C TYR A 167 3.71 -0.25 19.70
N LEU A 168 4.13 -1.49 19.46
CA LEU A 168 5.21 -1.79 18.50
C LEU A 168 4.89 -1.32 17.06
N THR A 169 3.62 -1.17 16.70
CA THR A 169 3.22 -0.65 15.38
C THR A 169 3.50 0.84 15.20
N PHE A 170 3.79 1.56 16.29
CA PHE A 170 4.23 2.95 16.26
C PHE A 170 5.73 3.10 16.00
N TRP A 171 6.50 2.01 16.11
CA TRP A 171 7.97 2.07 16.10
C TRP A 171 8.61 1.23 14.98
N TYR A 172 7.92 0.20 14.50
CA TYR A 172 8.47 -0.81 13.59
C TYR A 172 7.57 -1.11 12.38
N LYS A 173 8.19 -1.42 11.23
CA LYS A 173 7.51 -1.85 10.00
C LYS A 173 6.86 -3.24 10.13
N SER A 174 6.02 -3.63 9.18
CA SER A 174 5.30 -4.93 9.21
C SER A 174 6.22 -6.15 9.22
N ASP A 175 7.29 -6.12 8.45
CA ASP A 175 8.32 -7.15 8.34
C ASP A 175 9.25 -7.24 9.58
N GLU A 176 9.27 -6.21 10.41
CA GLU A 176 10.18 -6.09 11.56
C GLU A 176 9.54 -6.53 12.90
N ARG A 177 8.21 -6.62 12.98
CA ARG A 177 7.50 -6.79 14.27
C ARG A 177 7.55 -8.20 14.86
N SER A 178 7.56 -9.25 14.04
CA SER A 178 7.38 -10.65 14.48
C SER A 178 8.38 -11.09 15.56
N ILE A 179 9.68 -10.92 15.31
CA ILE A 179 10.75 -11.32 16.24
C ILE A 179 10.71 -10.52 17.56
N ARG A 180 10.25 -9.27 17.51
CA ARG A 180 10.16 -8.36 18.66
C ARG A 180 9.01 -8.76 19.58
N VAL A 181 7.85 -9.08 18.99
CA VAL A 181 6.72 -9.68 19.73
C VAL A 181 7.15 -10.99 20.38
N ALA A 182 7.95 -11.81 19.70
CA ALA A 182 8.46 -13.06 20.26
C ALA A 182 9.37 -12.86 21.47
N LEU A 183 10.26 -11.86 21.44
CA LEU A 183 11.11 -11.50 22.57
C LEU A 183 10.31 -11.00 23.78
N ILE A 184 9.26 -10.20 23.55
CA ILE A 184 8.35 -9.78 24.63
C ILE A 184 7.65 -11.00 25.20
N LEU A 185 7.07 -11.87 24.37
CA LEU A 185 6.34 -13.05 24.83
C LEU A 185 7.24 -14.05 25.58
N ALA A 186 8.53 -14.15 25.22
CA ALA A 186 9.50 -14.99 25.92
C ALA A 186 9.61 -14.61 27.40
N SER A 187 9.41 -13.36 27.76
CA SER A 187 9.45 -12.92 29.16
C SER A 187 8.38 -13.57 30.05
N ALA A 188 7.29 -14.12 29.50
CA ALA A 188 6.33 -14.93 30.27
C ALA A 188 6.94 -16.24 30.79
N THR A 189 7.71 -16.95 29.95
CA THR A 189 8.43 -18.15 30.39
C THR A 189 9.54 -17.80 31.39
N LEU A 190 10.22 -16.67 31.19
CA LEU A 190 11.19 -16.17 32.16
C LEU A 190 10.52 -15.85 33.51
N ALA A 191 9.34 -15.23 33.51
CA ALA A 191 8.56 -14.96 34.71
C ALA A 191 8.12 -16.24 35.43
N GLY A 192 7.73 -17.29 34.70
CA GLY A 192 7.44 -18.60 35.29
C GLY A 192 8.64 -19.20 36.03
N ALA A 193 9.84 -19.07 35.45
CA ALA A 193 11.08 -19.51 36.09
C ALA A 193 11.40 -18.69 37.36
N PHE A 194 11.33 -17.36 37.27
CA PHE A 194 11.60 -16.49 38.42
C PHE A 194 10.54 -16.63 39.52
N GLY A 195 9.26 -16.81 39.17
CA GLY A 195 8.17 -17.00 40.14
C GLY A 195 8.37 -18.23 41.02
N GLY A 196 8.85 -19.35 40.46
CA GLY A 196 9.21 -20.53 41.26
C GLY A 196 10.38 -20.27 42.22
N ALA A 197 11.41 -19.55 41.76
CA ALA A 197 12.58 -19.20 42.58
C ALA A 197 12.22 -18.20 43.69
N ILE A 198 11.39 -17.19 43.39
CA ILE A 198 10.89 -16.21 44.34
C ILE A 198 10.00 -16.89 45.38
N ALA A 199 9.08 -17.76 44.96
CA ALA A 199 8.24 -18.53 45.87
C ALA A 199 9.06 -19.46 46.79
N TYR A 200 10.13 -20.08 46.29
CA TYR A 200 11.08 -20.83 47.13
C TYR A 200 11.71 -19.95 48.21
N GLY A 201 12.19 -18.75 47.85
CA GLY A 201 12.78 -17.80 48.79
C GLY A 201 11.77 -17.31 49.83
N ILE A 202 10.63 -16.79 49.37
CA ILE A 202 9.56 -16.23 50.23
C ILE A 202 8.91 -17.29 51.11
N GLY A 203 8.89 -18.56 50.69
CA GLY A 203 8.40 -19.65 51.53
C GLY A 203 9.13 -19.82 52.87
N HIS A 204 10.35 -19.28 53.01
CA HIS A 204 11.08 -19.20 54.27
C HIS A 204 10.62 -18.04 55.18
N MET A 205 9.82 -17.10 54.66
CA MET A 205 9.24 -15.97 55.39
C MET A 205 7.87 -16.31 56.01
N ASN A 206 7.52 -17.59 56.13
CA ASN A 206 6.25 -17.97 56.72
C ASN A 206 6.12 -17.47 58.16
N GLN A 207 4.99 -16.82 58.47
CA GLN A 207 4.70 -16.18 59.77
C GLN A 207 5.62 -15.01 60.16
N VAL A 208 6.46 -14.51 59.25
CA VAL A 208 7.22 -13.28 59.47
C VAL A 208 6.26 -12.09 59.53
N GLY A 209 6.32 -11.30 60.60
CA GLY A 209 5.38 -10.19 60.82
C GLY A 209 3.92 -10.62 61.03
N GLY A 210 3.67 -11.89 61.36
CA GLY A 210 2.32 -12.44 61.54
C GLY A 210 1.57 -12.73 60.24
N LEU A 211 2.26 -12.70 59.10
CA LEU A 211 1.69 -12.99 57.78
C LEU A 211 2.25 -14.28 57.21
N SER A 212 1.37 -15.07 56.59
CA SER A 212 1.73 -16.31 55.89
C SER A 212 2.51 -16.00 54.62
N ALA A 213 3.40 -16.91 54.21
CA ALA A 213 4.35 -16.67 53.11
C ALA A 213 3.65 -16.29 51.77
N TRP A 214 2.47 -16.85 51.48
CA TRP A 214 1.73 -16.53 50.26
C TRP A 214 1.21 -15.09 50.24
N ARG A 215 0.98 -14.47 51.41
CA ARG A 215 0.61 -13.05 51.49
C ARG A 215 1.81 -12.17 51.16
N TRP A 216 2.99 -12.53 51.71
CA TRP A 216 4.25 -11.88 51.36
C TRP A 216 4.60 -12.05 49.87
N LEU A 217 4.28 -13.19 49.27
CA LEU A 217 4.48 -13.43 47.84
C LEU A 217 3.79 -12.36 46.99
N PHE A 218 2.49 -12.15 47.23
CA PHE A 218 1.71 -11.13 46.51
C PHE A 218 2.18 -9.69 46.79
N ILE A 219 2.60 -9.39 48.03
CA ILE A 219 3.11 -8.06 48.40
C ILE A 219 4.45 -7.78 47.70
N ILE A 220 5.39 -8.74 47.77
CA ILE A 220 6.76 -8.58 47.26
C ILE A 220 6.80 -8.61 45.74
N GLU A 221 5.91 -9.34 45.07
CA GLU A 221 5.84 -9.36 43.60
C GLU A 221 5.06 -8.17 43.02
N GLY A 222 3.97 -7.74 43.67
CA GLY A 222 3.18 -6.59 43.22
C GLY A 222 3.82 -5.22 43.49
N ALA A 223 4.69 -5.10 44.51
CA ALA A 223 5.37 -3.84 44.83
C ALA A 223 6.34 -3.36 43.72
N PRO A 224 7.20 -4.22 43.14
CA PRO A 224 7.97 -3.90 41.93
C PRO A 224 7.09 -3.39 40.79
N SER A 225 5.93 -4.01 40.53
CA SER A 225 5.00 -3.52 39.51
C SER A 225 4.55 -2.08 39.79
N CYS A 226 4.19 -1.76 41.03
CA CYS A 226 3.80 -0.39 41.41
C CYS A 226 4.94 0.62 41.27
N LEU A 227 6.15 0.25 41.69
CA LEU A 227 7.33 1.11 41.60
C LEU A 227 7.77 1.33 40.15
N SER A 228 7.79 0.25 39.36
CA SER A 228 8.12 0.30 37.94
C SER A 228 7.06 1.03 37.13
N ALA A 229 5.80 1.09 37.57
CA ALA A 229 4.79 1.94 36.94
C ALA A 229 5.22 3.42 36.89
N VAL A 230 5.80 3.92 37.98
CA VAL A 230 6.34 5.29 38.04
C VAL A 230 7.48 5.46 37.03
N PHE A 231 8.36 4.46 36.92
CA PHE A 231 9.43 4.47 35.93
C PHE A 231 8.90 4.45 34.48
N VAL A 232 7.95 3.57 34.18
CA VAL A 232 7.30 3.45 32.86
C VAL A 232 6.61 4.75 32.48
N TRP A 233 5.97 5.44 33.43
CA TRP A 233 5.31 6.73 33.21
C TRP A 233 6.26 7.79 32.63
N PHE A 234 7.53 7.79 33.04
CA PHE A 234 8.51 8.80 32.60
C PHE A 234 9.46 8.30 31.51
N VAL A 235 9.71 6.99 31.43
CA VAL A 235 10.79 6.44 30.60
C VAL A 235 10.29 5.75 29.34
N LEU A 236 9.06 5.21 29.34
CA LEU A 236 8.54 4.54 28.15
C LEU A 236 8.27 5.58 27.04
N PRO A 237 8.92 5.48 25.88
CA PRO A 237 8.73 6.44 24.79
C PRO A 237 7.29 6.36 24.24
N ASP A 238 6.58 7.46 24.07
CA ASP A 238 5.21 7.42 23.53
C ASP A 238 5.18 7.17 22.02
N TYR A 239 5.81 8.07 21.25
CA TYR A 239 5.85 8.05 19.79
C TYR A 239 7.26 8.37 19.27
N PRO A 240 7.64 7.85 18.08
CA PRO A 240 8.94 8.18 17.47
C PRO A 240 9.09 9.69 17.21
N GLU A 241 7.97 10.38 16.98
CA GLU A 241 7.87 11.83 16.73
C GLU A 241 8.36 12.67 17.92
N GLU A 242 8.15 12.19 19.15
CA GLU A 242 8.47 12.92 20.39
C GLU A 242 9.83 12.50 20.98
N TRP A 243 10.23 11.23 20.83
CA TRP A 243 11.41 10.68 21.50
C TRP A 243 12.69 10.77 20.67
N LEU A 244 12.61 10.53 19.36
CA LEU A 244 13.77 10.61 18.49
C LEU A 244 14.08 12.08 18.16
N GLN A 245 15.36 12.40 18.01
CA GLN A 245 15.82 13.74 17.64
C GLN A 245 16.69 13.69 16.38
N GLY A 246 16.68 14.80 15.64
CA GLY A 246 17.47 14.99 14.42
C GLY A 246 17.21 13.88 13.39
N ARG A 247 18.30 13.40 12.77
CA ARG A 247 18.28 12.44 11.66
C ARG A 247 17.57 11.12 11.96
N ASP A 248 17.67 10.60 13.19
CA ASP A 248 17.02 9.33 13.54
C ASP A 248 15.49 9.47 13.59
N ARG A 249 14.96 10.63 14.01
CA ARG A 249 13.52 10.94 14.03
C ARG A 249 12.96 10.94 12.63
N GLU A 250 13.61 11.72 11.80
CA GLU A 250 13.38 11.87 10.37
C GLU A 250 13.31 10.50 9.65
N ILE A 251 14.31 9.64 9.83
CA ILE A 251 14.33 8.29 9.25
C ILE A 251 13.15 7.44 9.78
N ALA A 252 12.86 7.50 11.08
CA ALA A 252 11.76 6.71 11.66
C ALA A 252 10.38 7.14 11.13
N LEU A 253 10.12 8.44 11.03
CA LEU A 253 8.85 8.98 10.50
C LEU A 253 8.69 8.68 9.02
N TYR A 254 9.79 8.75 8.26
CA TYR A 254 9.80 8.36 6.87
C TYR A 254 9.48 6.87 6.69
N ARG A 255 10.16 5.97 7.43
CA ARG A 255 9.95 4.52 7.36
C ARG A 255 8.53 4.10 7.74
N LEU A 256 7.92 4.79 8.69
CA LEU A 256 6.57 4.50 9.18
C LEU A 256 5.46 5.26 8.41
N ARG A 257 5.80 6.05 7.39
CA ARG A 257 4.84 6.92 6.68
C ARG A 257 3.72 6.15 5.97
N VAL A 258 4.05 4.96 5.42
CA VAL A 258 3.15 4.08 4.65
C VAL A 258 2.58 2.92 5.49
N GLU A 259 3.37 2.39 6.43
CA GLU A 259 3.03 1.16 7.20
C GLU A 259 2.78 1.36 8.70
N GLY A 260 3.05 2.55 9.25
CA GLY A 260 2.94 2.84 10.69
C GLY A 260 1.55 3.30 11.11
N SER A 261 1.09 2.87 12.29
CA SER A 261 -0.11 3.43 12.93
C SER A 261 0.25 4.81 13.51
N LYS A 262 -0.28 5.91 12.95
CA LYS A 262 -0.02 7.27 13.47
C LYS A 262 -1.10 7.71 14.47
N SER A 263 -0.76 8.63 15.37
CA SER A 263 -1.70 9.28 16.29
C SER A 263 -2.89 9.93 15.56
N GLY A 264 -2.66 10.51 14.38
CA GLY A 264 -3.66 11.20 13.55
C GLY A 264 -4.31 10.41 12.41
N HIS A 265 -4.02 9.11 12.22
CA HIS A 265 -4.69 8.33 11.16
C HIS A 265 -6.17 8.03 11.52
N SER A 266 -7.05 8.21 10.53
CA SER A 266 -8.50 7.96 10.63
C SER A 266 -8.79 6.59 11.25
N SER A 267 -9.77 6.54 12.16
CA SER A 267 -10.22 5.30 12.79
C SER A 267 -10.73 4.30 11.75
N MET A 268 -10.50 3.01 12.01
CA MET A 268 -10.98 1.88 11.20
C MET A 268 -12.41 2.10 10.71
N THR A 269 -12.63 2.02 9.39
CA THR A 269 -13.97 2.14 8.83
C THR A 269 -14.78 0.88 9.11
N TRP A 270 -16.11 1.00 9.19
CA TRP A 270 -16.98 -0.17 9.37
C TRP A 270 -16.83 -1.19 8.23
N ARG A 271 -16.49 -0.73 7.02
CA ARG A 271 -16.23 -1.61 5.88
C ARG A 271 -15.01 -2.50 6.11
N ASP A 272 -13.93 -1.94 6.67
CA ASP A 272 -12.71 -2.68 7.02
C ASP A 272 -12.95 -3.65 8.18
N ALA A 273 -13.70 -3.21 9.19
CA ALA A 273 -14.09 -4.05 10.33
C ALA A 273 -14.94 -5.25 9.87
N ARG A 274 -15.94 -5.02 9.02
CA ARG A 274 -16.79 -6.09 8.47
C ARG A 274 -15.99 -7.08 7.65
N ALA A 275 -15.08 -6.61 6.78
CA ALA A 275 -14.23 -7.49 5.97
C ALA A 275 -13.34 -8.42 6.84
N THR A 276 -12.84 -7.90 7.96
CA THR A 276 -12.05 -8.68 8.93
C THR A 276 -12.94 -9.69 9.67
N LEU A 277 -14.11 -9.27 10.15
CA LEU A 277 -15.03 -10.12 10.92
C LEU A 277 -15.62 -11.28 10.12
N VAL A 278 -15.73 -11.17 8.79
CA VAL A 278 -16.27 -12.25 7.95
C VAL A 278 -15.21 -13.13 7.29
N ASP A 279 -13.92 -12.86 7.52
CA ASP A 279 -12.84 -13.68 6.96
C ASP A 279 -12.66 -14.99 7.76
N TRP A 280 -13.26 -16.06 7.26
CA TRP A 280 -13.20 -17.39 7.87
C TRP A 280 -11.76 -17.88 8.15
N ARG A 281 -10.76 -17.43 7.38
CA ARG A 281 -9.36 -17.83 7.57
C ARG A 281 -8.82 -17.39 8.92
N LEU A 282 -9.30 -16.25 9.44
CA LEU A 282 -8.89 -15.74 10.74
C LEU A 282 -9.41 -16.63 11.87
N TYR A 283 -10.63 -17.17 11.74
CA TYR A 283 -11.18 -18.15 12.69
C TYR A 283 -10.38 -19.44 12.77
N GLY A 284 -9.74 -19.84 11.66
CA GLY A 284 -8.76 -20.94 11.66
C GLY A 284 -7.55 -20.65 12.55
N HIS A 285 -7.01 -19.43 12.48
CA HIS A 285 -5.94 -19.00 13.40
C HIS A 285 -6.43 -18.89 14.84
N TYR A 286 -7.65 -18.39 15.08
CA TYR A 286 -8.23 -18.26 16.42
C TYR A 286 -8.43 -19.62 17.07
N LEU A 287 -8.85 -20.64 16.32
CA LEU A 287 -8.99 -22.01 16.80
C LEU A 287 -7.64 -22.65 17.15
N ILE A 288 -6.61 -22.44 16.34
CA ILE A 288 -5.25 -22.93 16.63
C ILE A 288 -4.72 -22.23 17.89
N TYR A 289 -4.92 -20.92 18.01
CA TYR A 289 -4.50 -20.15 19.18
C TYR A 289 -5.28 -20.53 20.45
N PHE A 290 -6.56 -20.86 20.32
CA PHE A 290 -7.38 -21.44 21.39
C PHE A 290 -6.78 -22.77 21.88
N GLY A 291 -6.41 -23.65 20.94
CA GLY A 291 -5.84 -24.96 21.27
C GLY A 291 -4.54 -24.86 22.08
N VAL A 292 -3.63 -23.95 21.70
CA VAL A 292 -2.35 -23.76 22.44
C VAL A 292 -2.56 -23.04 23.77
N SER A 293 -3.65 -22.29 23.92
CA SER A 293 -3.95 -21.54 25.14
C SER A 293 -4.33 -22.44 26.33
N VAL A 294 -4.85 -23.66 26.07
CA VAL A 294 -5.15 -24.67 27.10
C VAL A 294 -3.89 -25.18 27.82
N PRO A 295 -2.85 -25.69 27.12
CA PRO A 295 -1.59 -26.06 27.76
C PRO A 295 -0.84 -24.84 28.31
N PHE A 296 -0.98 -23.67 27.69
CA PHE A 296 -0.38 -22.43 28.19
C PHE A 296 -0.91 -22.05 29.58
N SER A 297 -2.23 -21.94 29.78
CA SER A 297 -2.77 -21.58 31.11
C SER A 297 -2.57 -22.70 32.12
N SER A 298 -2.76 -23.95 31.71
CA SER A 298 -2.68 -25.08 32.63
C SER A 298 -1.25 -25.31 33.15
N LEU A 299 -0.23 -25.19 32.30
CA LEU A 299 1.16 -25.16 32.76
C LEU A 299 1.40 -23.94 33.66
N SER A 300 0.98 -22.74 33.23
CA SER A 300 1.24 -21.50 33.98
C SER A 300 0.66 -21.50 35.40
N LEU A 301 -0.55 -22.05 35.58
CA LEU A 301 -1.28 -22.01 36.84
C LEU A 301 -1.05 -23.27 37.70
N PHE A 302 -0.72 -24.42 37.09
CA PHE A 302 -0.64 -25.69 37.81
C PHE A 302 0.73 -26.36 37.79
N THR A 303 1.76 -25.82 37.12
CA THR A 303 3.12 -26.38 37.19
C THR A 303 3.60 -26.64 38.63
N PRO A 304 3.39 -25.75 39.62
CA PRO A 304 3.74 -26.03 41.01
C PRO A 304 2.99 -27.25 41.57
N SER A 305 1.70 -27.39 41.23
CA SER A 305 0.88 -28.55 41.63
C SER A 305 1.32 -29.84 40.93
N ILE A 306 1.79 -29.74 39.68
CA ILE A 306 2.34 -30.86 38.89
C ILE A 306 3.67 -31.31 39.51
N THR A 307 4.60 -30.39 39.80
CA THR A 307 5.88 -30.72 40.43
C THR A 307 5.68 -31.29 41.84
N SER A 308 4.70 -30.78 42.61
CA SER A 308 4.30 -31.41 43.88
C SER A 308 3.76 -32.84 43.70
N GLY A 309 3.06 -33.10 42.59
CA GLY A 309 2.61 -34.45 42.20
C GLY A 309 3.75 -35.37 41.74
N LEU A 310 4.92 -34.83 41.40
CA LEU A 310 6.12 -35.57 41.01
C LEU A 310 7.02 -35.94 42.21
N GLY A 311 6.47 -35.96 43.42
CA GLY A 311 7.19 -36.37 44.62
C GLY A 311 8.08 -35.30 45.25
N TYR A 312 8.18 -34.11 44.66
CA TYR A 312 8.84 -32.95 45.28
C TYR A 312 7.93 -32.36 46.36
N LYS A 313 8.48 -32.08 47.55
CA LYS A 313 7.71 -31.59 48.71
C LYS A 313 7.93 -30.10 48.93
N ASP A 314 6.87 -29.42 49.39
CA ASP A 314 6.89 -28.06 49.90
C ASP A 314 7.69 -27.07 49.02
N LEU A 315 8.71 -26.44 49.59
CA LEU A 315 9.53 -25.43 48.90
C LEU A 315 10.30 -26.03 47.72
N THR A 316 10.77 -27.28 47.82
CA THR A 316 11.47 -27.94 46.70
C THR A 316 10.56 -28.07 45.48
N ALA A 317 9.24 -28.23 45.65
CA ALA A 317 8.31 -28.27 44.52
C ALA A 317 8.26 -26.93 43.76
N GLN A 318 8.42 -25.80 44.46
CA GLN A 318 8.51 -24.46 43.86
C GLN A 318 9.80 -24.29 43.06
N LEU A 319 10.94 -24.72 43.62
CA LEU A 319 12.24 -24.62 42.95
C LEU A 319 12.28 -25.49 41.68
N MET A 320 11.60 -26.64 41.69
CA MET A 320 11.53 -27.55 40.54
C MET A 320 10.60 -27.05 39.42
N THR A 321 9.93 -25.91 39.55
CA THR A 321 9.26 -25.29 38.40
C THR A 321 10.24 -24.51 37.51
N VAL A 322 11.42 -24.14 38.03
CA VAL A 322 12.40 -23.29 37.33
C VAL A 322 12.92 -23.94 36.03
N PRO A 323 13.39 -25.21 36.02
CA PRO A 323 14.00 -25.79 34.82
C PRO A 323 13.06 -25.93 33.61
N PRO A 324 11.79 -26.40 33.75
CA PRO A 324 10.85 -26.43 32.62
C PRO A 324 10.68 -25.08 31.94
N TYR A 325 10.57 -24.01 32.73
CA TYR A 325 10.41 -22.65 32.21
C TYR A 325 11.70 -22.07 31.64
N ALA A 326 12.86 -22.32 32.25
CA ALA A 326 14.15 -21.87 31.75
C ALA A 326 14.50 -22.51 30.39
N VAL A 327 14.24 -23.80 30.22
CA VAL A 327 14.41 -24.48 28.93
C VAL A 327 13.41 -23.94 27.92
N ALA A 328 12.13 -23.76 28.30
CA ALA A 328 11.12 -23.19 27.43
C ALA A 328 11.51 -21.79 26.93
N TYR A 329 12.08 -20.95 27.79
CA TYR A 329 12.58 -19.61 27.41
C TYR A 329 13.62 -19.66 26.29
N VAL A 330 14.65 -20.52 26.44
CA VAL A 330 15.71 -20.66 25.44
C VAL A 330 15.17 -21.23 24.13
N VAL A 331 14.39 -22.31 24.20
CA VAL A 331 13.82 -22.96 23.01
C VAL A 331 12.86 -22.02 22.28
N GLN A 332 12.04 -21.26 23.01
CA GLN A 332 11.09 -20.31 22.43
C GLN A 332 11.80 -19.23 21.60
N ILE A 333 12.91 -18.68 22.10
CA ILE A 333 13.70 -17.67 21.38
C ILE A 333 14.32 -18.27 20.11
N LEU A 334 14.96 -19.45 20.23
CA LEU A 334 15.63 -20.11 19.10
C LEU A 334 14.63 -20.50 17.99
N VAL A 335 13.47 -21.04 18.38
CA VAL A 335 12.42 -21.44 17.45
C VAL A 335 11.80 -20.22 16.76
N SER A 336 11.57 -19.13 17.50
CA SER A 336 11.03 -17.90 16.92
C SER A 336 11.98 -17.27 15.90
N TRP A 337 13.27 -17.22 16.23
CA TRP A 337 14.32 -16.77 15.31
C TRP A 337 14.39 -17.64 14.04
N SER A 338 14.41 -18.97 14.20
CA SER A 338 14.43 -19.92 13.08
C SER A 338 13.17 -19.81 12.21
N ALA A 339 11.99 -19.70 12.84
CA ALA A 339 10.71 -19.59 12.16
C ALA A 339 10.62 -18.33 11.27
N ASP A 340 11.14 -17.20 11.76
CA ASP A 340 11.22 -15.96 11.01
C ASP A 340 12.29 -16.02 9.92
N HIS A 341 13.49 -16.55 10.21
CA HIS A 341 14.60 -16.65 9.26
C HIS A 341 14.25 -17.49 8.02
N PHE A 342 13.58 -18.64 8.21
CA PHE A 342 13.16 -19.52 7.11
C PHE A 342 11.77 -19.20 6.55
N ASN A 343 11.09 -18.16 7.06
CA ASN A 343 9.70 -17.84 6.73
C ASN A 343 8.74 -19.06 6.82
N ALA A 344 8.98 -19.91 7.82
CA ALA A 344 8.37 -21.24 7.96
C ALA A 344 7.57 -21.40 9.25
N ARG A 345 6.88 -20.31 9.66
CA ARG A 345 6.20 -20.18 10.96
C ARG A 345 5.20 -21.31 11.25
N GLY A 346 4.35 -21.66 10.28
CA GLY A 346 3.37 -22.75 10.45
C GLY A 346 4.01 -24.14 10.68
N TYR A 347 5.16 -24.43 10.06
CA TYR A 347 5.88 -25.69 10.26
C TYR A 347 6.54 -25.76 11.63
N HIS A 348 7.15 -24.66 12.08
CA HIS A 348 7.76 -24.57 13.40
C HIS A 348 6.70 -24.69 14.51
N SER A 349 5.56 -23.99 14.38
CA SER A 349 4.45 -24.13 15.32
C SER A 349 3.92 -25.57 15.38
N ALA A 350 3.78 -26.24 14.23
CA ALA A 350 3.33 -27.63 14.19
C ALA A 350 4.32 -28.60 14.85
N ALA A 351 5.62 -28.46 14.53
CA ALA A 351 6.66 -29.34 15.07
C ALA A 351 6.77 -29.22 16.60
N LEU A 352 6.78 -28.00 17.13
CA LEU A 352 6.91 -27.78 18.57
C LEU A 352 5.62 -28.16 19.32
N ALA A 353 4.44 -27.92 18.74
CA ALA A 353 3.19 -28.41 19.30
C ALA A 353 3.17 -29.95 19.36
N PHE A 354 3.65 -30.63 18.30
CA PHE A 354 3.77 -32.08 18.29
C PHE A 354 4.75 -32.60 19.35
N ILE A 355 5.93 -31.98 19.49
CA ILE A 355 6.89 -32.32 20.55
C ILE A 355 6.28 -32.13 21.94
N GLY A 356 5.57 -31.02 22.17
CA GLY A 356 4.88 -30.77 23.43
C GLY A 356 3.77 -31.80 23.70
N ALA A 357 3.02 -32.19 22.68
CA ALA A 357 2.00 -33.23 22.76
C ALA A 357 2.61 -34.58 23.17
N LEU A 358 3.75 -34.97 22.56
CA LEU A 358 4.49 -36.17 22.95
C LEU A 358 4.93 -36.11 24.41
N GLY A 359 5.42 -34.97 24.89
CA GLY A 359 5.74 -34.77 26.31
C GLY A 359 4.54 -35.09 27.21
N PHE A 360 3.35 -34.58 26.88
CA PHE A 360 2.15 -34.88 27.65
C PHE A 360 1.66 -36.33 27.51
N VAL A 361 1.71 -36.93 26.32
CA VAL A 361 1.31 -38.34 26.08
C VAL A 361 2.21 -39.28 26.87
N VAL A 362 3.53 -39.10 26.78
CA VAL A 362 4.50 -39.94 27.50
C VAL A 362 4.30 -39.76 29.00
N SER A 363 4.10 -38.52 29.49
CA SER A 363 3.80 -38.27 30.91
C SER A 363 2.52 -38.94 31.40
N ALA A 364 1.49 -39.05 30.54
CA ALA A 364 0.22 -39.72 30.85
C ALA A 364 0.31 -41.25 30.82
N ALA A 365 1.19 -41.80 29.98
CA ALA A 365 1.39 -43.24 29.82
C ALA A 365 2.37 -43.84 30.86
N LEU A 366 3.25 -43.02 31.41
CA LEU A 366 4.19 -43.44 32.45
C LEU A 366 3.48 -43.71 33.79
N PRO A 367 3.96 -44.69 34.59
CA PRO A 367 3.44 -44.93 35.93
C PRO A 367 3.50 -43.65 36.80
N PRO A 368 2.50 -43.38 37.65
CA PRO A 368 2.47 -42.17 38.47
C PRO A 368 3.72 -41.96 39.34
N THR A 369 4.40 -43.05 39.71
CA THR A 369 5.61 -43.09 40.54
C THR A 369 6.92 -42.82 39.80
N ASP A 370 6.93 -42.79 38.45
CA ASP A 370 8.15 -42.52 37.67
C ASP A 370 8.42 -41.02 37.56
N TYR A 371 8.85 -40.43 38.67
CA TYR A 371 8.98 -38.99 38.82
C TYR A 371 10.03 -38.37 37.89
N ALA A 372 11.17 -39.04 37.67
CA ALA A 372 12.28 -38.50 36.88
C ALA A 372 11.90 -38.40 35.39
N SER A 373 11.33 -39.47 34.82
CA SER A 373 10.90 -39.49 33.43
C SER A 373 9.76 -38.49 33.18
N ARG A 374 8.79 -38.41 34.10
CA ARG A 374 7.66 -37.47 34.00
C ARG A 374 8.09 -36.02 34.18
N TYR A 375 9.12 -35.75 34.96
CA TYR A 375 9.75 -34.43 35.04
C TYR A 375 10.44 -34.03 33.73
N GLY A 376 11.17 -34.95 33.09
CA GLY A 376 11.70 -34.73 31.74
C GLY A 376 10.60 -34.44 30.71
N CYS A 377 9.47 -35.14 30.83
CA CYS A 377 8.28 -34.88 30.01
C CYS A 377 7.68 -33.51 30.26
N LEU A 378 7.67 -33.01 31.49
CA LEU A 378 7.24 -31.64 31.83
C LEU A 378 8.13 -30.59 31.15
N ILE A 379 9.45 -30.79 31.12
CA ILE A 379 10.37 -29.89 30.40
C ILE A 379 10.06 -29.89 28.90
N MET A 380 9.87 -31.06 28.31
CA MET A 380 9.53 -31.21 26.89
C MET A 380 8.17 -30.58 26.56
N ALA A 381 7.15 -30.81 27.40
CA ALA A 381 5.81 -30.26 27.25
C ALA A 381 5.82 -28.73 27.32
N SER A 382 6.51 -28.16 28.32
CA SER A 382 6.68 -26.71 28.45
C SER A 382 7.44 -26.12 27.27
N ALA A 383 8.56 -26.73 26.85
CA ALA A 383 9.31 -26.25 25.70
C ALA A 383 8.47 -26.25 24.42
N GLY A 384 7.69 -27.31 24.17
CA GLY A 384 6.82 -27.40 23.00
C GLY A 384 5.65 -26.41 23.03
N ALA A 385 4.91 -26.35 24.14
CA ALA A 385 3.71 -25.53 24.28
C ALA A 385 4.00 -24.03 24.18
N PHE A 386 5.04 -23.53 24.86
CA PHE A 386 5.34 -22.09 24.85
C PHE A 386 6.05 -21.64 23.56
N SER A 387 6.86 -22.50 22.95
CA SER A 387 7.66 -22.13 21.76
C SER A 387 6.85 -22.01 20.47
N CYS A 388 5.64 -22.59 20.42
CA CYS A 388 4.82 -22.53 19.21
C CYS A 388 3.97 -21.25 19.11
N ILE A 389 3.73 -20.54 20.23
CA ILE A 389 2.86 -19.34 20.30
C ILE A 389 3.43 -18.14 19.52
N PRO A 390 4.71 -17.72 19.68
CA PRO A 390 5.21 -16.55 18.97
C PRO A 390 5.16 -16.67 17.44
N PRO A 391 5.60 -17.79 16.82
CA PRO A 391 5.47 -17.95 15.37
C PRO A 391 4.02 -17.91 14.88
N MET A 392 3.04 -18.37 15.67
CA MET A 392 1.61 -18.27 15.30
C MET A 392 1.13 -16.81 15.22
N LEU A 393 1.50 -15.98 16.19
CA LEU A 393 1.15 -14.55 16.16
C LEU A 393 1.79 -13.85 14.96
N GLY A 394 3.08 -14.09 14.71
CA GLY A 394 3.76 -13.59 13.51
C GLY A 394 3.04 -14.05 12.24
N TRP A 395 2.66 -15.32 12.16
CA TRP A 395 1.98 -15.89 11.00
C TRP A 395 0.59 -15.29 10.74
N LEU A 396 -0.20 -15.04 11.78
CA LEU A 396 -1.48 -14.34 11.65
C LEU A 396 -1.27 -12.94 11.04
N THR A 397 -0.37 -12.15 11.63
CA THR A 397 -0.17 -10.75 11.21
C THR A 397 0.32 -10.62 9.77
N SER A 398 1.14 -11.57 9.28
CA SER A 398 1.59 -11.60 7.88
C SER A 398 0.50 -11.98 6.86
N ASN A 399 -0.67 -12.45 7.30
CA ASN A 399 -1.76 -12.88 6.41
C ASN A 399 -2.95 -11.91 6.39
N VAL A 400 -2.81 -10.70 6.95
CA VAL A 400 -3.82 -9.65 6.95
C VAL A 400 -3.36 -8.49 6.05
N TYR A 401 -4.23 -8.05 5.13
CA TYR A 401 -3.87 -7.16 4.01
C TYR A 401 -3.85 -5.65 4.37
N SER A 402 -4.57 -5.21 5.40
CA SER A 402 -4.70 -3.79 5.78
C SER A 402 -4.17 -3.52 7.19
N THR A 403 -3.38 -2.45 7.36
CA THR A 403 -2.82 -1.99 8.65
C THR A 403 -3.90 -1.68 9.69
N ALA A 404 -5.06 -1.15 9.29
CA ALA A 404 -6.18 -0.92 10.19
C ALA A 404 -6.87 -2.24 10.62
N SER A 405 -6.87 -3.26 9.76
CA SER A 405 -7.45 -4.58 10.02
C SER A 405 -6.55 -5.48 10.88
N VAL A 406 -5.23 -5.25 10.89
CA VAL A 406 -4.26 -5.99 11.71
C VAL A 406 -4.55 -5.83 13.21
N GLY A 407 -4.83 -4.61 13.67
CA GLY A 407 -5.14 -4.35 15.08
C GLY A 407 -6.38 -5.11 15.57
N LEU A 408 -7.46 -5.11 14.78
CA LEU A 408 -8.67 -5.86 15.08
C LEU A 408 -8.44 -7.37 15.03
N ALA A 409 -7.70 -7.87 14.03
CA ALA A 409 -7.41 -9.30 13.89
C ALA A 409 -6.57 -9.85 15.05
N ILE A 410 -5.59 -9.07 15.55
CA ILE A 410 -4.78 -9.42 16.73
C ILE A 410 -5.65 -9.43 17.98
N ALA A 411 -6.43 -8.37 18.22
CA ALA A 411 -7.29 -8.28 19.39
C ALA A 411 -8.30 -9.45 19.44
N LEU A 412 -8.92 -9.79 18.31
CA LEU A 412 -9.81 -10.95 18.24
C LEU A 412 -9.08 -12.27 18.48
N ASN A 413 -7.85 -12.44 17.96
CA ASN A 413 -7.06 -13.65 18.20
C ASN A 413 -6.69 -13.81 19.68
N VAL A 414 -6.30 -12.72 20.34
CA VAL A 414 -5.93 -12.75 21.74
C VAL A 414 -7.17 -12.88 22.63
N SER A 415 -8.28 -12.19 22.34
CA SER A 415 -9.51 -12.32 23.13
C SER A 415 -10.17 -13.69 22.99
N PHE A 416 -10.37 -14.20 21.78
CA PHE A 416 -10.98 -15.53 21.57
C PHE A 416 -9.98 -16.67 21.80
N GLY A 417 -8.78 -16.55 21.24
CA GLY A 417 -7.76 -17.58 21.36
C GLY A 417 -7.16 -17.63 22.76
N ALA A 418 -6.62 -16.52 23.27
CA ALA A 418 -5.97 -16.48 24.58
C ALA A 418 -6.97 -16.35 25.73
N GLY A 419 -7.91 -15.40 25.69
CA GLY A 419 -8.84 -15.13 26.78
C GLY A 419 -9.75 -16.34 27.03
N ILE A 420 -10.58 -16.68 26.03
CA ILE A 420 -11.54 -17.80 26.16
C ILE A 420 -10.81 -19.15 26.11
N GLY A 421 -9.79 -19.32 25.27
CA GLY A 421 -9.07 -20.59 25.14
C GLY A 421 -8.24 -21.01 26.35
N GLN A 422 -7.91 -20.09 27.26
CA GLN A 422 -7.27 -20.46 28.53
C GLN A 422 -8.25 -21.07 29.55
N ILE A 423 -9.57 -20.85 29.40
CA ILE A 423 -10.58 -21.29 30.37
C ILE A 423 -10.59 -22.82 30.54
N PRO A 424 -10.59 -23.65 29.48
CA PRO A 424 -10.50 -25.10 29.65
C PRO A 424 -9.27 -25.53 30.46
N GLY A 425 -8.12 -24.87 30.26
CA GLY A 425 -6.89 -25.16 30.99
C GLY A 425 -6.97 -24.97 32.51
N VAL A 426 -7.92 -24.16 32.98
CA VAL A 426 -8.20 -23.96 34.42
C VAL A 426 -8.88 -25.18 35.06
N TRP A 427 -9.60 -25.99 34.28
CA TRP A 427 -10.47 -27.06 34.79
C TRP A 427 -9.89 -28.47 34.65
N ILE A 428 -8.78 -28.64 33.90
CA ILE A 428 -8.29 -29.96 33.51
C ILE A 428 -7.36 -30.63 34.54
N TYR A 429 -6.76 -29.86 35.45
CA TYR A 429 -5.92 -30.41 36.53
C TYR A 429 -6.72 -30.53 37.84
N LYS A 430 -7.31 -31.71 38.05
CA LYS A 430 -8.16 -32.02 39.20
C LYS A 430 -7.35 -32.55 40.37
N ALA A 431 -7.57 -32.05 41.60
CA ALA A 431 -6.80 -32.54 42.75
C ALA A 431 -7.05 -34.01 43.10
N GLU A 432 -8.25 -34.53 42.82
CA GLU A 432 -8.59 -35.96 42.98
C GLU A 432 -7.67 -36.88 42.17
N GLU A 433 -7.16 -36.38 41.05
CA GLU A 433 -6.28 -37.11 40.14
C GLU A 433 -4.80 -37.02 40.51
N LYS A 434 -4.45 -36.33 41.61
CA LYS A 434 -3.05 -36.13 42.04
C LYS A 434 -2.31 -37.45 42.21
N LEU A 435 -2.94 -38.45 42.84
CA LEU A 435 -2.33 -39.77 43.10
C LEU A 435 -2.19 -40.62 41.83
N THR A 436 -3.06 -40.40 40.84
CA THR A 436 -3.03 -41.08 39.54
C THR A 436 -2.21 -40.32 38.50
N GLY A 437 -1.57 -39.20 38.89
CA GLY A 437 -0.71 -38.42 38.00
C GLY A 437 -1.44 -37.55 36.99
N TYR A 438 -2.63 -37.01 37.30
CA TYR A 438 -3.35 -36.03 36.46
C TYR A 438 -3.62 -36.46 35.00
N PRO A 439 -4.19 -37.65 34.74
CA PRO A 439 -4.46 -38.13 33.38
C PRO A 439 -5.38 -37.18 32.60
N THR A 440 -6.40 -36.57 33.21
CA THR A 440 -7.29 -35.63 32.48
C THR A 440 -6.51 -34.43 31.97
N GLY A 441 -5.64 -33.86 32.80
CA GLY A 441 -4.79 -32.73 32.43
C GLY A 441 -3.84 -33.07 31.28
N HIS A 442 -3.10 -34.18 31.41
CA HIS A 442 -2.13 -34.58 30.39
C HIS A 442 -2.78 -34.98 29.06
N TRP A 443 -3.85 -35.79 29.07
CA TRP A 443 -4.54 -36.18 27.83
C TRP A 443 -5.23 -34.99 27.14
N THR A 444 -5.83 -34.08 27.91
CA THR A 444 -6.47 -32.88 27.33
C THR A 444 -5.44 -31.97 26.68
N ASN A 445 -4.31 -31.71 27.36
CA ASN A 445 -3.23 -30.91 26.82
C ASN A 445 -2.59 -31.55 25.58
N ALA A 446 -2.37 -32.87 25.59
CA ALA A 446 -1.90 -33.60 24.42
C ALA A 446 -2.87 -33.47 23.24
N ALA A 447 -4.17 -33.70 23.47
CA ALA A 447 -5.19 -33.60 22.44
C ALA A 447 -5.24 -32.20 21.82
N MET A 448 -5.20 -31.15 22.65
CA MET A 448 -5.21 -29.77 22.17
C MET A 448 -3.93 -29.43 21.40
N LEU A 449 -2.75 -29.88 21.83
CA LEU A 449 -1.52 -29.69 21.07
C LEU A 449 -1.48 -30.49 19.76
N PHE A 450 -2.12 -31.66 19.68
CA PHE A 450 -2.32 -32.34 18.40
C PHE A 450 -3.28 -31.57 17.49
N VAL A 451 -4.34 -30.97 18.02
CA VAL A 451 -5.21 -30.06 17.26
C VAL A 451 -4.42 -28.86 16.75
N VAL A 452 -3.52 -28.29 17.55
CA VAL A 452 -2.63 -27.21 17.13
C VAL A 452 -1.68 -27.66 16.02
N ALA A 453 -1.05 -28.82 16.16
CA ALA A 453 -0.14 -29.36 15.16
C ALA A 453 -0.85 -29.66 13.83
N ALA A 454 -1.98 -30.37 13.90
CA ALA A 454 -2.80 -30.69 12.74
C ALA A 454 -3.39 -29.41 12.11
N GLY A 455 -3.94 -28.50 12.90
CA GLY A 455 -4.50 -27.23 12.43
C GLY A 455 -3.45 -26.34 11.77
N SER A 456 -2.25 -26.26 12.33
CA SER A 456 -1.13 -25.51 11.74
C SER A 456 -0.67 -26.11 10.42
N LEU A 457 -0.58 -27.44 10.32
CA LEU A 457 -0.28 -28.12 9.05
C LEU A 457 -1.41 -27.93 8.04
N LEU A 458 -2.67 -28.11 8.43
CA LEU A 458 -3.84 -27.94 7.57
C LEU A 458 -3.94 -26.51 7.04
N MET A 459 -3.75 -25.50 7.88
CA MET A 459 -3.71 -24.10 7.44
C MET A 459 -2.50 -23.84 6.55
N ARG A 460 -1.33 -24.44 6.82
CA ARG A 460 -0.14 -24.30 5.96
C ARG A 460 -0.33 -24.97 4.60
N PHE A 461 -0.99 -26.12 4.56
CA PHE A 461 -1.38 -26.80 3.34
C PHE A 461 -2.47 -26.03 2.61
N PHE A 462 -3.45 -25.47 3.32
CA PHE A 462 -4.50 -24.64 2.72
C PHE A 462 -3.91 -23.38 2.11
N TYR A 463 -3.05 -22.65 2.82
CA TYR A 463 -2.35 -21.50 2.24
C TYR A 463 -1.39 -21.91 1.15
N GLY A 464 -0.69 -23.05 1.27
CA GLY A 464 0.15 -23.59 0.21
C GLY A 464 -0.64 -23.96 -1.04
N TRP A 465 -1.79 -24.62 -0.87
CA TRP A 465 -2.72 -24.98 -1.94
C TRP A 465 -3.41 -23.76 -2.53
N LYS A 466 -3.81 -22.79 -1.70
CA LYS A 466 -4.43 -21.54 -2.15
C LYS A 466 -3.40 -20.68 -2.85
N ASN A 467 -2.16 -20.62 -2.38
CA ASN A 467 -1.06 -19.95 -3.06
C ASN A 467 -0.75 -20.68 -4.36
N LYS A 468 -0.63 -22.01 -4.37
CA LYS A 468 -0.50 -22.81 -5.59
C LYS A 468 -1.66 -22.61 -6.54
N LYS A 469 -2.89 -22.54 -6.06
CA LYS A 469 -4.10 -22.32 -6.85
C LYS A 469 -4.14 -20.89 -7.36
N LEU A 470 -3.76 -19.89 -6.57
CA LEU A 470 -3.58 -18.49 -6.99
C LEU A 470 -2.42 -18.36 -7.98
N ILE A 471 -1.36 -19.16 -7.85
CA ILE A 471 -0.21 -19.26 -8.74
C ILE A 471 -0.63 -19.97 -10.03
N LEU A 472 -1.43 -21.04 -9.97
CA LEU A 472 -1.98 -21.77 -11.11
C LEU A 472 -3.06 -20.97 -11.85
N GLU A 473 -3.92 -20.25 -11.12
CA GLU A 473 -4.95 -19.32 -11.62
C GLU A 473 -4.31 -18.05 -12.19
N SER A 474 -3.13 -17.65 -11.67
CA SER A 474 -2.30 -16.56 -12.23
C SER A 474 -1.24 -17.02 -13.25
N GLY A 475 -1.13 -18.33 -13.52
CA GLY A 475 -0.22 -18.92 -14.52
C GLY A 475 1.27 -18.98 -14.16
N GLY A 476 1.68 -18.78 -12.91
CA GLY A 476 3.08 -18.86 -12.45
C GLY A 476 3.56 -20.30 -12.14
N GLN A 477 4.89 -20.53 -12.20
CA GLN A 477 5.55 -21.69 -11.60
C GLN A 477 6.00 -21.38 -10.17
N GLU A 478 5.90 -22.36 -9.26
CA GLU A 478 6.42 -22.26 -7.89
C GLU A 478 7.93 -22.53 -7.89
N LEU A 479 8.76 -21.48 -7.80
CA LEU A 479 10.20 -21.62 -7.50
C LEU A 479 10.35 -21.95 -6.01
N SER A 480 10.47 -23.22 -5.66
CA SER A 480 10.79 -23.62 -4.29
C SER A 480 12.27 -23.33 -4.00
N TYR A 481 12.55 -22.25 -3.27
CA TYR A 481 13.82 -22.09 -2.59
C TYR A 481 13.88 -23.06 -1.39
N SER A 482 14.20 -24.32 -1.66
CA SER A 482 14.71 -25.23 -0.63
C SER A 482 16.22 -25.25 -0.81
N ALA A 483 16.93 -24.41 -0.06
CA ALA A 483 18.38 -24.48 0.02
C ALA A 483 18.78 -25.74 0.80
N PRO A 484 19.52 -26.71 0.22
CA PRO A 484 20.29 -27.65 1.00
C PRO A 484 21.65 -27.02 1.32
N LEU A 485 21.99 -27.05 2.60
CA LEU A 485 23.32 -26.76 3.12
C LEU A 485 24.39 -27.64 2.45
N LEU A 486 25.56 -27.05 2.15
CA LEU A 486 26.95 -27.57 2.15
C LEU A 486 27.83 -27.07 0.96
N PRO A 487 29.17 -27.01 1.07
CA PRO A 487 29.91 -25.76 1.11
C PRO A 487 30.81 -25.51 -0.12
N TRP A 488 31.31 -24.27 -0.20
CA TRP A 488 32.45 -23.78 -0.99
C TRP A 488 33.30 -24.85 -1.70
N ARG A 489 33.28 -24.82 -3.05
CA ARG A 489 34.47 -25.01 -3.90
C ARG A 489 34.27 -24.38 -5.27
N SER A 490 35.36 -23.82 -5.77
CA SER A 490 35.58 -23.26 -7.09
C SER A 490 35.39 -24.31 -8.19
N GLU A 491 34.79 -23.91 -9.32
CA GLU A 491 35.32 -24.10 -10.68
C GLU A 491 34.28 -23.63 -11.72
N ASN A 492 34.77 -23.08 -12.85
CA ASN A 492 34.01 -22.43 -13.91
C ASN A 492 32.90 -23.33 -14.51
N PRO A 493 31.71 -22.79 -14.87
CA PRO A 493 30.71 -23.57 -15.58
C PRO A 493 31.07 -23.77 -17.07
N PRO A 494 30.86 -24.96 -17.65
CA PRO A 494 30.95 -25.19 -19.09
C PRO A 494 29.65 -24.74 -19.82
N PRO A 495 29.67 -24.55 -21.15
CA PRO A 495 28.57 -23.94 -21.89
C PRO A 495 27.35 -24.89 -22.02
N PRO A 496 26.12 -24.36 -22.13
CA PRO A 496 24.91 -25.17 -22.19
C PRO A 496 24.72 -25.80 -23.58
N THR A 497 24.56 -27.12 -23.62
CA THR A 497 24.09 -27.88 -24.78
C THR A 497 22.57 -27.95 -24.79
N THR A 498 21.99 -27.58 -25.93
CA THR A 498 20.56 -27.53 -26.22
C THR A 498 20.01 -28.91 -26.58
N THR A 499 18.92 -29.34 -25.95
CA THR A 499 17.88 -30.19 -26.58
C THR A 499 16.56 -30.03 -25.80
N ALA A 500 15.70 -29.11 -26.25
CA ALA A 500 14.32 -29.03 -25.77
C ALA A 500 13.43 -30.02 -26.54
N LYS A 501 12.61 -30.79 -25.81
CA LYS A 501 11.60 -31.71 -26.37
C LYS A 501 10.33 -30.91 -26.74
N PRO A 502 9.64 -31.21 -27.86
CA PRO A 502 8.45 -30.45 -28.26
C PRO A 502 7.25 -30.71 -27.33
N PRO A 503 6.38 -29.70 -27.08
CA PRO A 503 5.22 -29.84 -26.20
C PRO A 503 4.05 -30.61 -26.85
N ASN A 504 3.26 -31.25 -25.98
CA ASN A 504 2.13 -32.11 -26.30
C ASN A 504 0.96 -31.32 -26.93
N PRO A 505 0.46 -31.68 -28.12
CA PRO A 505 -0.58 -30.93 -28.85
C PRO A 505 -1.99 -30.99 -28.22
N ASN A 506 -2.20 -31.72 -27.12
CA ASN A 506 -3.54 -31.95 -26.54
C ASN A 506 -3.78 -31.31 -25.16
N ALA A 507 -2.98 -30.34 -24.72
CA ALA A 507 -3.23 -29.61 -23.48
C ALA A 507 -4.31 -28.52 -23.68
N SER A 508 -5.45 -28.64 -22.99
CA SER A 508 -6.49 -27.60 -22.96
C SER A 508 -5.95 -26.31 -22.29
N PRO A 509 -6.31 -25.11 -22.78
CA PRO A 509 -5.62 -23.86 -22.40
C PRO A 509 -5.94 -23.41 -20.97
N PRO A 510 -4.95 -22.94 -20.19
CA PRO A 510 -5.17 -22.43 -18.84
C PRO A 510 -5.80 -21.02 -18.85
N ARG A 511 -6.87 -20.85 -18.05
CA ARG A 511 -7.41 -19.56 -17.58
C ARG A 511 -6.57 -19.15 -16.36
N SER A 512 -5.82 -18.04 -16.24
CA SER A 512 -5.78 -16.75 -16.92
C SER A 512 -4.34 -16.22 -17.03
N ARG A 513 -3.88 -15.82 -18.23
CA ARG A 513 -2.52 -15.32 -18.47
C ARG A 513 -2.39 -13.86 -17.98
N ARG A 514 -1.90 -13.62 -16.76
CA ARG A 514 -1.77 -12.30 -16.09
C ARG A 514 -0.34 -12.04 -15.63
N TYR A 515 0.17 -10.81 -15.77
CA TYR A 515 1.51 -10.43 -15.27
C TYR A 515 1.57 -8.96 -14.86
N GLY A 516 2.42 -8.60 -13.89
CA GLY A 516 2.69 -7.22 -13.45
C GLY A 516 2.83 -7.14 -11.92
N GLU A 517 3.21 -5.97 -11.41
CA GLU A 517 3.53 -5.75 -10.00
C GLU A 517 2.31 -5.52 -9.08
N GLY A 518 1.10 -5.40 -9.64
CA GLY A 518 -0.12 -5.20 -8.87
C GLY A 518 -0.03 -3.99 -7.94
N ALA A 519 -0.57 -4.09 -6.73
CA ALA A 519 -0.60 -2.98 -5.76
C ALA A 519 0.78 -2.42 -5.35
N ALA A 520 1.88 -3.13 -5.62
CA ALA A 520 3.23 -2.61 -5.36
C ALA A 520 3.64 -1.52 -6.38
N ASN A 521 3.04 -1.53 -7.57
CA ASN A 521 3.20 -0.47 -8.55
C ASN A 521 2.07 0.54 -8.36
N ILE A 522 2.33 1.53 -7.51
CA ILE A 522 1.33 2.53 -7.10
C ILE A 522 0.91 3.46 -8.25
N ALA A 523 1.72 3.57 -9.30
CA ALA A 523 1.38 4.31 -10.52
C ALA A 523 0.37 3.53 -11.39
N TYR A 524 0.62 2.23 -11.59
CA TYR A 524 -0.17 1.34 -12.43
C TYR A 524 -0.50 0.03 -11.68
N PRO A 525 -1.42 0.08 -10.70
CA PRO A 525 -1.68 -1.06 -9.81
C PRO A 525 -2.45 -2.20 -10.48
N THR A 526 -2.95 -1.97 -11.69
CA THR A 526 -3.76 -2.90 -12.45
C THR A 526 -2.90 -3.64 -13.45
N ASN A 527 -2.90 -4.98 -13.36
CA ASN A 527 -2.14 -5.83 -14.28
C ASN A 527 -2.99 -6.22 -15.49
N PRO A 528 -2.39 -6.34 -16.69
CA PRO A 528 -3.05 -6.93 -17.85
C PRO A 528 -3.38 -8.41 -17.61
N THR A 529 -4.47 -8.86 -18.19
CA THR A 529 -4.94 -10.25 -18.14
C THR A 529 -5.12 -10.80 -19.55
N ALA A 530 -5.31 -12.12 -19.67
CA ALA A 530 -5.46 -12.85 -20.92
C ALA A 530 -4.35 -12.58 -21.97
N LEU A 531 -3.12 -12.28 -21.52
CA LEU A 531 -1.94 -12.08 -22.37
C LEU A 531 -1.71 -13.27 -23.31
N PRO A 532 -1.07 -13.11 -24.48
CA PRO A 532 -0.56 -14.26 -25.24
C PRO A 532 0.56 -14.98 -24.48
N GLU A 533 1.01 -16.12 -24.99
CA GLU A 533 2.17 -16.80 -24.41
C GLU A 533 3.42 -15.96 -24.67
N LEU A 534 4.13 -15.60 -23.60
CA LEU A 534 5.26 -14.68 -23.64
C LEU A 534 6.20 -14.91 -22.45
N CYS A 535 7.46 -14.50 -22.61
CA CYS A 535 8.42 -14.31 -21.53
C CYS A 535 8.29 -12.87 -21.00
N ALA A 536 8.21 -12.71 -19.68
CA ALA A 536 8.11 -11.41 -19.02
C ALA A 536 9.33 -11.18 -18.12
N VAL A 537 10.00 -10.05 -18.31
CA VAL A 537 11.26 -9.71 -17.62
C VAL A 537 11.13 -8.34 -16.97
N THR A 538 11.71 -8.18 -15.78
CA THR A 538 11.96 -6.88 -15.18
C THR A 538 13.46 -6.69 -15.03
N VAL A 539 13.99 -5.59 -15.57
CA VAL A 539 15.42 -5.25 -15.54
C VAL A 539 15.60 -3.99 -14.71
N ARG A 540 16.63 -3.96 -13.86
CA ARG A 540 17.07 -2.76 -13.14
C ARG A 540 18.39 -2.29 -13.74
N VAL A 541 18.48 -1.01 -14.08
CA VAL A 541 19.67 -0.39 -14.67
C VAL A 541 20.12 0.75 -13.77
N ALA A 542 21.41 0.75 -13.39
CA ALA A 542 22.03 1.91 -12.77
C ALA A 542 22.25 2.99 -13.84
N SER A 543 21.53 4.12 -13.74
CA SER A 543 21.59 5.26 -14.67
C SER A 543 22.65 6.27 -14.27
N SER A 544 22.94 6.38 -12.97
CA SER A 544 24.03 7.20 -12.42
C SER A 544 24.53 6.60 -11.10
N PRO A 545 25.56 7.17 -10.46
CA PRO A 545 25.99 6.75 -9.12
C PRO A 545 24.90 6.87 -8.04
N SER A 546 23.90 7.72 -8.25
CA SER A 546 22.84 8.02 -7.28
C SER A 546 21.43 7.66 -7.76
N SER A 547 21.26 7.22 -9.02
CA SER A 547 19.94 6.90 -9.60
C SER A 547 19.94 5.56 -10.34
N SER A 548 18.76 4.95 -10.41
CA SER A 548 18.53 3.72 -11.18
C SER A 548 17.08 3.67 -11.63
N TYR A 549 16.84 3.24 -12.86
CA TYR A 549 15.49 2.94 -13.35
C TYR A 549 15.29 1.44 -13.53
N ARG A 550 14.02 1.02 -13.53
CA ARG A 550 13.61 -0.31 -13.94
C ARG A 550 12.81 -0.22 -15.23
N PHE A 551 12.78 -1.32 -15.96
CA PHE A 551 11.83 -1.50 -17.04
C PHE A 551 11.33 -2.93 -17.12
N GLY A 552 10.08 -3.04 -17.57
CA GLY A 552 9.46 -4.30 -17.93
C GLY A 552 9.67 -4.59 -19.40
N LEU A 553 9.71 -5.87 -19.75
CA LEU A 553 9.80 -6.36 -21.11
C LEU A 553 8.89 -7.58 -21.29
N PHE A 554 7.99 -7.55 -22.26
CA PHE A 554 7.20 -8.67 -22.74
C PHE A 554 7.74 -9.16 -24.08
N LEU A 555 8.09 -10.44 -24.16
CA LEU A 555 8.64 -11.11 -25.33
C LEU A 555 7.71 -12.26 -25.71
N PRO A 556 6.79 -12.10 -26.68
CA PRO A 556 5.98 -13.20 -27.19
C PRO A 556 6.80 -14.45 -27.52
N THR A 557 6.22 -15.65 -27.45
CA THR A 557 6.93 -16.84 -27.97
C THR A 557 7.32 -16.65 -29.45
N SER A 558 8.32 -17.36 -29.95
CA SER A 558 8.80 -17.21 -31.34
C SER A 558 7.72 -17.34 -32.41
N GLY A 559 6.67 -18.15 -32.18
CA GLY A 559 5.52 -18.25 -33.08
C GLY A 559 4.49 -17.11 -32.98
N GLY A 560 4.64 -16.22 -32.01
CA GLY A 560 3.75 -15.07 -31.75
C GLY A 560 4.43 -13.70 -31.86
N TRP A 561 5.76 -13.64 -32.01
CA TRP A 561 6.49 -12.41 -32.27
C TRP A 561 6.57 -12.14 -33.77
N ASN A 562 6.32 -10.91 -34.20
CA ASN A 562 6.30 -10.52 -35.62
C ASN A 562 7.50 -9.65 -36.03
N SER A 563 8.64 -9.82 -35.35
CA SER A 563 9.86 -9.03 -35.53
C SER A 563 9.72 -7.54 -35.22
N LYS A 564 8.64 -7.11 -34.53
CA LYS A 564 8.42 -5.71 -34.17
C LYS A 564 8.65 -5.45 -32.69
N PHE A 565 9.04 -4.21 -32.37
CA PHE A 565 9.26 -3.71 -31.02
C PHE A 565 8.30 -2.55 -30.72
N LEU A 566 7.81 -2.45 -29.47
CA LEU A 566 6.93 -1.39 -29.01
C LEU A 566 7.39 -0.87 -27.65
N ALA A 567 7.59 0.45 -27.52
CA ALA A 567 7.76 1.11 -26.24
C ALA A 567 6.47 1.82 -25.82
N VAL A 568 6.15 1.75 -24.53
CA VAL A 568 4.96 2.33 -23.91
C VAL A 568 5.35 3.35 -22.85
N GLY A 569 4.75 4.54 -22.94
CA GLY A 569 5.00 5.67 -22.03
C GLY A 569 4.31 5.60 -20.67
N ASN A 570 4.53 6.66 -19.88
CA ASN A 570 3.97 6.86 -18.53
C ASN A 570 2.99 8.05 -18.51
N GLY A 571 2.39 8.36 -17.35
CA GLY A 571 1.48 9.50 -17.13
C GLY A 571 1.85 10.34 -15.92
N GLY A 572 1.55 11.65 -15.96
CA GLY A 572 1.93 12.62 -14.93
C GLY A 572 3.40 12.54 -14.53
N PHE A 573 3.71 12.72 -13.25
CA PHE A 573 5.05 12.50 -12.68
C PHE A 573 5.19 11.12 -12.06
N ALA A 574 4.44 10.13 -12.56
CA ALA A 574 4.36 8.82 -11.95
C ALA A 574 5.61 7.99 -12.21
N GLY A 575 6.05 7.28 -11.16
CA GLY A 575 7.08 6.26 -11.21
C GLY A 575 6.49 4.86 -11.10
N GLY A 576 6.65 4.04 -12.14
CA GLY A 576 6.16 2.66 -12.19
C GLY A 576 6.06 2.15 -13.63
N ILE A 577 6.28 0.85 -13.85
CA ILE A 577 6.19 0.24 -15.18
C ILE A 577 4.72 0.16 -15.60
N ASN A 578 4.36 0.67 -16.78
CA ASN A 578 2.97 0.66 -17.27
C ASN A 578 2.58 -0.72 -17.84
N TRP A 579 2.50 -1.72 -16.96
CA TRP A 579 2.20 -3.12 -17.34
C TRP A 579 0.89 -3.25 -18.10
N LEU A 580 -0.13 -2.45 -17.76
CA LEU A 580 -1.46 -2.54 -18.37
C LEU A 580 -1.43 -2.21 -19.85
N ASP A 581 -0.88 -1.05 -20.22
CA ASP A 581 -0.78 -0.65 -21.62
C ASP A 581 0.22 -1.52 -22.39
N MET A 582 1.33 -1.91 -21.75
CA MET A 582 2.26 -2.90 -22.33
C MET A 582 1.55 -4.19 -22.73
N GLY A 583 0.53 -4.61 -21.99
CA GLY A 583 -0.21 -5.85 -22.25
C GLY A 583 -0.94 -5.88 -23.60
N SER A 584 -1.17 -4.73 -24.21
CA SER A 584 -1.76 -4.63 -25.57
C SER A 584 -0.75 -5.05 -26.64
N GLY A 585 0.51 -4.65 -26.51
CA GLY A 585 1.56 -4.85 -27.53
C GLY A 585 1.74 -6.31 -27.98
N PRO A 586 1.93 -7.28 -27.07
CA PRO A 586 2.07 -8.69 -27.41
C PRO A 586 0.90 -9.26 -28.22
N ARG A 587 -0.30 -8.67 -28.11
CA ARG A 587 -1.49 -9.13 -28.83
C ARG A 587 -1.50 -8.70 -30.30
N TYR A 588 -0.76 -7.65 -30.63
CA TYR A 588 -0.39 -7.29 -32.00
C TYR A 588 0.89 -8.00 -32.47
N GLY A 589 1.53 -8.80 -31.61
CA GLY A 589 2.77 -9.53 -31.89
C GLY A 589 4.07 -8.79 -31.54
N PHE A 590 4.00 -7.62 -30.89
CA PHE A 590 5.20 -6.88 -30.50
C PHE A 590 5.95 -7.50 -29.32
N ALA A 591 7.28 -7.41 -29.35
CA ALA A 591 8.05 -7.32 -28.11
C ALA A 591 7.82 -5.93 -27.50
N THR A 592 7.44 -5.84 -26.23
CA THR A 592 6.95 -4.58 -25.63
C THR A 592 7.67 -4.19 -24.37
N VAL A 593 8.02 -2.91 -24.19
CA VAL A 593 8.69 -2.36 -23.00
C VAL A 593 7.96 -1.16 -22.39
N SER A 594 8.19 -0.93 -21.10
CA SER A 594 7.89 0.34 -20.40
C SER A 594 8.83 0.48 -19.20
N THR A 595 9.16 1.72 -18.83
CA THR A 595 10.05 2.05 -17.71
C THR A 595 9.27 2.52 -16.49
N ASP A 596 9.86 2.39 -15.30
CA ASP A 596 9.38 3.07 -14.09
C ASP A 596 9.84 4.53 -13.98
N THR A 597 10.55 5.06 -14.97
CA THR A 597 11.05 6.44 -15.01
C THR A 597 12.06 6.80 -13.91
N GLY A 598 12.68 5.82 -13.25
CA GLY A 598 13.73 6.05 -12.26
C GLY A 598 13.26 6.08 -10.81
N HIS A 599 11.96 5.91 -10.56
CA HIS A 599 11.40 6.00 -9.21
C HIS A 599 10.05 5.27 -9.10
N ILE A 600 9.44 5.31 -7.90
CA ILE A 600 8.09 4.80 -7.66
C ILE A 600 7.26 5.90 -7.01
N SER A 601 6.20 6.36 -7.67
CA SER A 601 5.34 7.46 -7.21
C SER A 601 3.96 7.40 -7.89
N THR A 602 2.97 8.09 -7.33
CA THR A 602 1.73 8.38 -8.05
C THR A 602 1.94 9.56 -9.01
N PRO A 603 1.07 9.77 -10.02
CA PRO A 603 1.22 10.89 -10.97
C PRO A 603 1.35 12.29 -10.37
N GLY A 604 0.83 12.53 -9.16
CA GLY A 604 0.87 13.82 -8.47
C GLY A 604 1.90 13.93 -7.34
N ASP A 605 2.69 12.88 -7.08
CA ASP A 605 3.73 12.91 -6.05
C ASP A 605 5.09 13.21 -6.71
N LEU A 606 5.63 14.39 -6.43
CA LEU A 606 6.91 14.86 -6.94
C LEU A 606 7.99 14.94 -5.85
N THR A 607 7.73 14.41 -4.65
CA THR A 607 8.68 14.47 -3.53
C THR A 607 10.01 13.76 -3.82
N TRP A 608 9.99 12.77 -4.72
CA TRP A 608 11.16 12.05 -5.23
C TRP A 608 12.15 12.95 -5.99
N ALA A 609 11.70 14.09 -6.54
CA ALA A 609 12.54 15.01 -7.29
C ALA A 609 13.33 15.99 -6.41
N LEU A 610 13.04 16.00 -5.09
CA LEU A 610 13.61 16.97 -4.16
C LEU A 610 15.13 16.83 -4.04
N GLN A 611 15.84 17.83 -4.56
CA GLN A 611 17.30 17.89 -4.56
C GLN A 611 17.97 16.67 -5.23
N ASP A 612 17.27 16.04 -6.17
CA ASP A 612 17.76 14.86 -6.91
C ASP A 612 17.72 15.09 -8.43
N PRO A 613 18.71 15.80 -8.99
CA PRO A 613 18.76 16.11 -10.42
C PRO A 613 18.93 14.85 -11.30
N GLU A 614 19.46 13.76 -10.74
CA GLU A 614 19.66 12.51 -11.47
C GLU A 614 18.32 11.78 -11.66
N SER A 615 17.48 11.73 -10.62
CA SER A 615 16.12 11.21 -10.74
C SER A 615 15.26 12.11 -11.66
N GLN A 616 15.43 13.44 -11.59
CA GLN A 616 14.77 14.36 -12.54
C GLN A 616 15.16 14.06 -13.99
N THR A 617 16.44 13.76 -14.24
CA THR A 617 16.97 13.39 -15.56
C THR A 617 16.45 12.04 -16.04
N ASP A 618 16.34 11.05 -15.13
CA ASP A 618 15.75 9.74 -15.43
C ASP A 618 14.30 9.88 -15.90
N TRP A 619 13.47 10.63 -15.17
CA TRP A 619 12.09 10.89 -15.59
C TRP A 619 12.02 11.76 -16.85
N GLY A 620 12.91 12.74 -16.97
CA GLY A 620 12.96 13.68 -18.07
C GLY A 620 13.16 13.00 -19.41
N TRP A 621 14.17 12.14 -19.54
CA TRP A 621 14.43 11.42 -20.80
C TRP A 621 15.22 10.11 -20.64
N ARG A 622 16.14 10.04 -19.67
CA ARG A 622 17.19 9.02 -19.65
C ARG A 622 16.67 7.61 -19.39
N ALA A 623 15.65 7.45 -18.53
CA ALA A 623 15.09 6.14 -18.25
C ALA A 623 14.36 5.55 -19.46
N MET A 624 13.61 6.37 -20.21
CA MET A 624 12.92 5.93 -21.43
C MET A 624 13.95 5.58 -22.51
N HIS A 625 14.89 6.48 -22.79
CA HIS A 625 15.94 6.27 -23.78
C HIS A 625 16.75 4.98 -23.50
N GLY A 626 17.23 4.83 -22.28
CA GLY A 626 18.00 3.65 -21.88
C GLY A 626 17.20 2.35 -21.90
N THR A 627 15.90 2.42 -21.57
CA THR A 627 14.97 1.28 -21.69
C THR A 627 14.77 0.85 -23.14
N VAL A 628 14.61 1.79 -24.07
CA VAL A 628 14.47 1.49 -25.50
C VAL A 628 15.76 0.83 -26.02
N GLN A 629 16.91 1.45 -25.77
CA GLN A 629 18.21 0.95 -26.22
C GLN A 629 18.52 -0.45 -25.69
N LEU A 630 18.35 -0.68 -24.39
CA LEU A 630 18.61 -2.00 -23.80
C LEU A 630 17.51 -3.01 -24.14
N GLY A 631 16.25 -2.59 -24.18
CA GLY A 631 15.11 -3.42 -24.55
C GLY A 631 15.24 -3.99 -25.97
N LYS A 632 15.69 -3.18 -26.94
CA LYS A 632 15.99 -3.65 -28.30
C LYS A 632 17.09 -4.72 -28.29
N ARG A 633 18.22 -4.46 -27.64
CA ARG A 633 19.34 -5.42 -27.55
C ARG A 633 18.92 -6.74 -26.91
N LEU A 634 18.15 -6.70 -25.83
CA LEU A 634 17.63 -7.89 -25.16
C LEU A 634 16.65 -8.66 -26.03
N THR A 635 15.80 -7.95 -26.77
CA THR A 635 14.83 -8.54 -27.71
C THR A 635 15.57 -9.29 -28.82
N GLU A 636 16.53 -8.64 -29.50
CA GLU A 636 17.29 -9.26 -30.57
C GLU A 636 18.13 -10.46 -30.08
N ALA A 637 18.73 -10.34 -28.89
CA ALA A 637 19.46 -11.44 -28.27
C ALA A 637 18.55 -12.62 -27.91
N TYR A 638 17.31 -12.37 -27.48
CA TYR A 638 16.36 -13.42 -27.10
C TYR A 638 15.87 -14.23 -28.31
N TYR A 639 15.55 -13.57 -29.43
CA TYR A 639 15.07 -14.25 -30.63
C TYR A 639 16.17 -14.70 -31.58
N GLY A 640 17.40 -14.15 -31.45
CA GLY A 640 18.47 -14.38 -32.42
C GLY A 640 18.22 -13.74 -33.78
N GLU A 641 17.27 -12.79 -33.85
CA GLU A 641 16.83 -12.09 -35.06
C GLU A 641 16.75 -10.58 -34.79
N ARG A 642 16.97 -9.77 -35.83
CA ARG A 642 16.90 -8.31 -35.71
C ARG A 642 15.46 -7.82 -35.65
N ILE A 643 15.25 -6.72 -34.94
CA ILE A 643 13.98 -5.99 -34.99
C ILE A 643 13.83 -5.37 -36.38
N ALA A 644 12.72 -5.66 -37.06
CA ALA A 644 12.42 -5.13 -38.39
C ALA A 644 11.85 -3.71 -38.31
N TYR A 645 10.96 -3.46 -37.34
CA TYR A 645 10.32 -2.16 -37.11
C TYR A 645 10.15 -1.89 -35.62
N SER A 646 10.38 -0.64 -35.21
CA SER A 646 10.30 -0.18 -33.82
C SER A 646 9.24 0.91 -33.68
N TYR A 647 8.37 0.78 -32.68
CA TYR A 647 7.22 1.67 -32.48
C TYR A 647 7.18 2.25 -31.07
N TYR A 648 6.51 3.39 -30.93
CA TYR A 648 6.18 4.01 -29.65
C TYR A 648 4.68 4.31 -29.54
N SER A 649 4.10 4.12 -28.36
CA SER A 649 2.75 4.56 -28.03
C SER A 649 2.68 5.15 -26.62
N GLY A 650 2.19 6.39 -26.50
CA GLY A 650 2.05 7.06 -25.20
C GLY A 650 1.06 8.22 -25.25
N CYS A 651 0.48 8.56 -24.11
CA CYS A 651 -0.37 9.74 -23.97
C CYS A 651 0.02 10.56 -22.72
N SER A 652 -0.28 11.87 -22.69
CA SER A 652 0.09 12.76 -21.58
C SER A 652 1.62 12.91 -21.45
N THR A 653 2.20 12.60 -20.30
CA THR A 653 3.66 12.44 -20.13
C THR A 653 4.26 11.45 -21.12
N GLY A 654 3.54 10.40 -21.52
CA GLY A 654 3.96 9.46 -22.55
C GLY A 654 4.01 10.14 -23.92
N GLY A 655 3.08 11.04 -24.22
CA GLY A 655 3.14 11.86 -25.43
C GLY A 655 4.42 12.71 -25.46
N ARG A 656 4.76 13.34 -24.33
CA ARG A 656 6.03 14.07 -24.15
C ARG A 656 7.25 13.17 -24.33
N GLN A 657 7.27 12.00 -23.69
CA GLN A 657 8.38 11.04 -23.77
C GLN A 657 8.65 10.60 -25.21
N GLY A 658 7.59 10.31 -25.98
CA GLY A 658 7.71 9.96 -27.40
C GLY A 658 8.31 11.10 -28.23
N LEU A 659 7.79 12.32 -28.09
CA LEU A 659 8.35 13.50 -28.77
C LEU A 659 9.79 13.77 -28.35
N LYS A 660 10.10 13.65 -27.06
CA LYS A 660 11.45 13.85 -26.55
C LYS A 660 12.43 12.83 -27.10
N GLU A 661 12.05 11.55 -27.15
CA GLU A 661 12.90 10.49 -27.70
C GLU A 661 13.20 10.72 -29.18
N VAL A 662 12.19 11.15 -29.97
CA VAL A 662 12.39 11.51 -31.38
C VAL A 662 13.38 12.65 -31.56
N GLN A 663 13.36 13.66 -30.68
CA GLN A 663 14.28 14.79 -30.74
C GLN A 663 15.72 14.42 -30.35
N ILE A 664 15.93 13.44 -29.47
CA ILE A 664 17.28 13.09 -28.97
C ILE A 664 17.88 11.83 -29.59
N SER A 665 17.04 10.94 -30.11
CA SER A 665 17.42 9.67 -30.74
C SER A 665 16.42 9.36 -31.86
N PRO A 666 16.52 10.03 -33.01
CA PRO A 666 15.58 9.86 -34.13
C PRO A 666 15.51 8.42 -34.66
N ASP A 667 16.53 7.59 -34.39
CA ASP A 667 16.61 6.18 -34.74
C ASP A 667 15.92 5.21 -33.75
N SER A 668 15.38 5.72 -32.64
CA SER A 668 14.70 4.90 -31.64
C SER A 668 13.41 4.25 -32.17
N PHE A 669 12.68 4.90 -33.07
CA PHE A 669 11.41 4.40 -33.60
C PHE A 669 11.28 4.68 -35.10
N ASP A 670 10.56 3.83 -35.80
CA ASP A 670 10.11 4.05 -37.19
C ASP A 670 8.68 4.61 -37.21
N GLY A 671 7.88 4.30 -36.18
CA GLY A 671 6.53 4.86 -35.98
C GLY A 671 6.29 5.34 -34.55
N VAL A 672 5.72 6.53 -34.38
CA VAL A 672 5.43 7.14 -33.06
C VAL A 672 3.97 7.57 -32.97
N LEU A 673 3.24 7.05 -31.98
CA LEU A 673 1.85 7.42 -31.68
C LEU A 673 1.80 8.17 -30.34
N VAL A 674 1.52 9.47 -30.37
CA VAL A 674 1.54 10.33 -29.18
C VAL A 674 0.22 11.06 -28.98
N GLY A 675 -0.36 10.92 -27.79
CA GLY A 675 -1.61 11.57 -27.39
C GLY A 675 -1.40 12.67 -26.37
N ALA A 676 -2.19 13.75 -26.46
CA ALA A 676 -2.22 14.86 -25.50
C ALA A 676 -0.85 15.18 -24.89
N PRO A 677 0.20 15.42 -25.72
CA PRO A 677 1.56 15.44 -25.23
C PRO A 677 1.80 16.58 -24.25
N ALA A 678 2.30 16.24 -23.06
CA ALA A 678 2.79 17.19 -22.06
C ALA A 678 4.16 17.79 -22.45
N TRP A 679 4.31 18.19 -23.73
CA TRP A 679 5.59 18.50 -24.36
C TRP A 679 6.27 19.72 -23.74
N TYR A 680 5.49 20.70 -23.28
CA TYR A 680 5.99 21.98 -22.79
C TYR A 680 6.05 22.06 -21.25
N THR A 681 6.65 21.06 -20.59
CA THR A 681 6.65 20.91 -19.11
C THR A 681 6.93 22.21 -18.36
N SER A 682 7.94 22.99 -18.80
CA SER A 682 8.30 24.27 -18.17
C SER A 682 7.16 25.29 -18.12
N HIS A 683 6.31 25.35 -19.15
CA HIS A 683 5.19 26.29 -19.25
C HIS A 683 3.86 25.66 -18.80
N LEU A 684 3.62 24.39 -19.12
CA LEU A 684 2.42 23.67 -18.73
C LEU A 684 2.28 23.63 -17.20
N ASN A 685 3.32 23.22 -16.48
CA ASN A 685 3.22 23.03 -15.04
C ASN A 685 3.09 24.36 -14.29
N THR A 686 3.76 25.42 -14.75
CA THR A 686 3.60 26.77 -14.18
C THR A 686 2.22 27.37 -14.51
N TRP A 687 1.68 27.09 -15.71
CA TRP A 687 0.32 27.44 -16.09
C TRP A 687 -0.74 26.81 -15.18
N VAL A 688 -0.52 25.58 -14.71
CA VAL A 688 -1.43 24.94 -13.73
C VAL A 688 -1.53 25.78 -12.44
N THR A 689 -0.42 26.32 -11.95
CA THR A 689 -0.42 27.22 -10.78
C THR A 689 -1.09 28.55 -11.10
N TRP A 690 -0.84 29.11 -12.28
CA TRP A 690 -1.53 30.33 -12.75
C TRP A 690 -3.05 30.16 -12.79
N LEU A 691 -3.56 29.05 -13.32
CA LEU A 691 -4.99 28.75 -13.36
C LEU A 691 -5.61 28.74 -11.95
N ALA A 692 -5.00 28.01 -11.03
CA ALA A 692 -5.47 27.92 -9.65
C ALA A 692 -5.44 29.28 -8.94
N LYS A 693 -4.37 30.07 -9.12
CA LYS A 693 -4.26 31.43 -8.56
C LYS A 693 -5.39 32.35 -9.05
N ASN A 694 -5.86 32.16 -10.28
CA ASN A 694 -6.97 32.95 -10.82
C ASN A 694 -8.32 32.56 -10.19
N ASN A 695 -8.52 31.29 -9.82
CA ASN A 695 -9.75 30.81 -9.17
C ASN A 695 -9.76 30.94 -7.63
N LEU A 696 -8.60 30.88 -6.97
CA LEU A 696 -8.45 30.94 -5.51
C LEU A 696 -8.32 32.38 -4.98
N PRO A 697 -8.56 32.63 -3.67
CA PRO A 697 -8.98 31.69 -2.60
C PRO A 697 -10.51 31.46 -2.50
N PHE A 698 -10.93 30.45 -1.71
CA PHE A 698 -12.31 29.98 -1.56
C PHE A 698 -13.32 31.02 -1.05
N ASP A 699 -12.86 31.94 -0.20
CA ASP A 699 -13.66 33.00 0.42
C ASP A 699 -13.84 34.22 -0.51
N ASN A 700 -13.12 34.26 -1.64
CA ASN A 700 -13.22 35.35 -2.58
C ASN A 700 -14.46 35.21 -3.48
N PRO A 701 -15.26 36.28 -3.69
CA PRO A 701 -16.42 36.24 -4.58
C PRO A 701 -16.13 35.83 -6.04
N LYS A 702 -14.87 35.93 -6.49
CA LYS A 702 -14.44 35.48 -7.82
C LYS A 702 -14.36 33.96 -7.96
N HIS A 703 -14.27 33.22 -6.84
CA HIS A 703 -14.05 31.78 -6.81
C HIS A 703 -15.24 31.04 -7.42
N ILE A 704 -14.95 30.18 -8.39
CA ILE A 704 -15.90 29.25 -8.97
C ILE A 704 -15.72 27.90 -8.25
N PRO A 705 -16.65 27.50 -7.38
CA PRO A 705 -16.60 26.19 -6.75
C PRO A 705 -16.79 25.09 -7.79
N TYR A 706 -16.12 23.95 -7.61
CA TYR A 706 -16.16 22.83 -8.56
C TYR A 706 -17.58 22.29 -8.82
N THR A 707 -18.51 22.51 -7.89
CA THR A 707 -19.91 22.12 -8.02
C THR A 707 -20.65 22.89 -9.13
N LEU A 708 -20.11 24.02 -9.59
CA LEU A 708 -20.65 24.80 -10.70
C LEU A 708 -20.02 24.44 -12.06
N PHE A 709 -18.90 23.71 -12.12
CA PHE A 709 -18.27 23.36 -13.41
C PHE A 709 -19.22 22.58 -14.34
N PRO A 710 -19.99 21.57 -13.87
CA PRO A 710 -20.97 20.91 -14.74
C PRO A 710 -22.04 21.87 -15.27
N ALA A 711 -22.45 22.88 -14.50
CA ALA A 711 -23.43 23.87 -14.98
C ALA A 711 -22.85 24.77 -16.08
N ILE A 712 -21.54 25.06 -16.04
CA ILE A 712 -20.84 25.76 -17.11
C ILE A 712 -20.78 24.85 -18.34
N GLY A 713 -20.36 23.60 -18.18
CA GLY A 713 -20.30 22.61 -19.27
C GLY A 713 -21.65 22.40 -19.96
N ASP A 714 -22.73 22.20 -19.18
CA ASP A 714 -24.11 22.09 -19.69
C ASP A 714 -24.47 23.30 -20.58
N GLU A 715 -24.13 24.51 -20.12
CA GLU A 715 -24.43 25.74 -20.86
C GLU A 715 -23.53 25.92 -22.08
N VAL A 716 -22.27 25.50 -22.01
CA VAL A 716 -21.33 25.49 -23.14
C VAL A 716 -21.85 24.56 -24.23
N VAL A 717 -22.21 23.32 -23.91
CA VAL A 717 -22.82 22.39 -24.87
C VAL A 717 -24.08 23.01 -25.47
N ARG A 718 -24.96 23.57 -24.64
CA ARG A 718 -26.21 24.21 -25.10
C ARG A 718 -26.00 25.37 -26.10
N GLN A 719 -24.86 26.06 -26.04
CA GLN A 719 -24.56 27.18 -26.93
C GLN A 719 -23.64 26.80 -28.11
N CYS A 720 -22.80 25.79 -27.94
CA CYS A 720 -21.68 25.50 -28.82
C CYS A 720 -21.82 24.21 -29.62
N ASP A 721 -22.78 23.34 -29.29
CA ASP A 721 -23.08 22.10 -30.04
C ASP A 721 -23.18 22.39 -31.55
N THR A 722 -24.07 23.30 -31.94
CA THR A 722 -24.30 23.64 -33.36
C THR A 722 -23.20 24.46 -34.03
N ALA A 723 -22.05 24.70 -33.39
CA ALA A 723 -20.98 25.54 -33.95
C ALA A 723 -20.31 24.89 -35.17
N ASP A 724 -20.35 23.56 -35.26
CA ASP A 724 -19.87 22.78 -36.42
C ASP A 724 -20.96 22.55 -37.49
N GLY A 725 -22.19 23.04 -37.26
CA GLY A 725 -23.34 22.85 -38.14
C GLY A 725 -24.23 21.64 -37.81
N VAL A 726 -23.90 20.87 -36.77
CA VAL A 726 -24.62 19.65 -36.36
C VAL A 726 -25.10 19.80 -34.92
N ALA A 727 -26.32 19.30 -34.63
CA ALA A 727 -26.88 19.32 -33.27
C ALA A 727 -26.89 17.89 -32.71
N ASP A 728 -25.78 17.45 -32.10
CA ASP A 728 -25.59 16.08 -31.63
C ASP A 728 -25.17 15.97 -30.16
N GLY A 729 -25.06 17.12 -29.48
CA GLY A 729 -24.61 17.28 -28.10
C GLY A 729 -23.09 17.37 -27.94
N ILE A 730 -22.32 17.48 -29.02
CA ILE A 730 -20.85 17.44 -29.01
C ILE A 730 -20.32 18.79 -29.48
N VAL A 731 -19.42 19.39 -28.69
CA VAL A 731 -18.71 20.61 -29.11
C VAL A 731 -17.54 20.21 -30.01
N SER A 732 -17.77 20.06 -31.32
CA SER A 732 -16.71 19.65 -32.27
C SER A 732 -15.87 20.79 -32.82
N ALA A 733 -16.38 22.02 -32.79
CA ALA A 733 -15.69 23.23 -33.26
C ALA A 733 -15.70 24.34 -32.20
N PRO A 734 -15.06 24.13 -31.02
CA PRO A 734 -15.09 25.10 -29.92
C PRO A 734 -14.58 26.48 -30.31
N GLU A 735 -13.65 26.58 -31.26
CA GLU A 735 -13.11 27.84 -31.80
C GLU A 735 -14.11 28.66 -32.62
N LEU A 736 -15.17 28.04 -33.15
CA LEU A 736 -16.25 28.73 -33.85
C LEU A 736 -17.34 29.21 -32.89
N CYS A 737 -17.38 28.68 -31.67
CA CYS A 737 -18.40 29.05 -30.69
C CYS A 737 -18.13 30.42 -30.06
N LYS A 738 -19.15 31.29 -30.10
CA LYS A 738 -19.16 32.57 -29.37
C LYS A 738 -19.97 32.43 -28.09
N PHE A 739 -19.35 31.88 -27.04
CA PHE A 739 -20.02 31.63 -25.77
C PHE A 739 -20.46 32.93 -25.06
N ASP A 740 -21.77 33.06 -24.83
CA ASP A 740 -22.41 34.19 -24.15
C ASP A 740 -22.62 33.88 -22.66
N PHE A 741 -21.66 34.32 -21.84
CA PHE A 741 -21.73 34.21 -20.37
C PHE A 741 -22.95 34.88 -19.74
N SER A 742 -23.60 35.83 -20.42
CA SER A 742 -24.79 36.46 -19.84
C SER A 742 -25.93 35.46 -19.63
N ARG A 743 -25.91 34.31 -20.33
CA ARG A 743 -26.95 33.27 -20.26
C ARG A 743 -26.90 32.44 -18.99
N ILE A 744 -25.75 32.37 -18.32
CA ILE A 744 -25.58 31.68 -17.03
C ILE A 744 -25.51 32.65 -15.84
N GLN A 745 -25.72 33.95 -16.06
CA GLN A 745 -25.58 34.96 -15.01
C GLN A 745 -26.70 34.87 -13.96
N CYS A 746 -26.33 34.91 -12.68
CA CYS A 746 -27.27 34.95 -11.57
C CYS A 746 -28.21 36.15 -11.64
N GLY A 747 -29.51 35.93 -11.38
CA GLY A 747 -30.55 36.96 -11.41
C GLY A 747 -31.25 37.13 -12.76
N ARG A 748 -30.79 36.44 -13.82
CA ARG A 748 -31.48 36.39 -15.11
C ARG A 748 -32.73 35.48 -15.02
N ALA A 749 -33.81 35.90 -15.68
CA ALA A 749 -35.04 35.11 -15.75
C ALA A 749 -34.77 33.75 -16.43
N GLY A 750 -35.25 32.67 -15.81
CA GLY A 750 -35.08 31.30 -16.32
C GLY A 750 -33.79 30.58 -15.87
N VAL A 751 -32.88 31.25 -15.16
CA VAL A 751 -31.64 30.63 -14.66
C VAL A 751 -31.79 30.25 -13.18
N SER A 752 -31.51 28.99 -12.84
CA SER A 752 -31.56 28.54 -11.43
C SER A 752 -30.48 29.23 -10.60
N ARG A 753 -30.85 29.69 -9.39
CA ARG A 753 -29.91 30.26 -8.41
C ARG A 753 -28.80 29.30 -8.00
N SER A 754 -29.01 27.98 -8.12
CA SER A 754 -28.03 26.95 -7.78
C SER A 754 -27.12 26.55 -8.95
N LYS A 755 -27.35 27.08 -10.16
CA LYS A 755 -26.62 26.75 -11.39
C LYS A 755 -26.24 28.02 -12.18
N CYS A 756 -25.94 29.10 -11.48
CA CYS A 756 -25.61 30.39 -12.09
C CYS A 756 -24.25 30.89 -11.62
N LEU A 757 -23.63 31.77 -12.41
CA LEU A 757 -22.40 32.46 -12.06
C LEU A 757 -22.66 33.93 -11.72
N THR A 758 -22.00 34.43 -10.69
CA THR A 758 -21.94 35.87 -10.41
C THR A 758 -21.08 36.60 -11.45
N ALA A 759 -21.16 37.93 -11.51
CA ALA A 759 -20.31 38.71 -12.42
C ALA A 759 -18.80 38.50 -12.16
N ALA A 760 -18.39 38.33 -10.90
CA ALA A 760 -17.01 38.04 -10.53
C ALA A 760 -16.58 36.64 -10.99
N GLN A 761 -17.43 35.63 -10.80
CA GLN A 761 -17.20 34.27 -11.30
C GLN A 761 -17.14 34.22 -12.83
N ILE A 762 -17.97 34.99 -13.53
CA ILE A 762 -17.91 35.10 -15.00
C ILE A 762 -16.57 35.68 -15.45
N ALA A 763 -16.03 36.70 -14.75
CA ALA A 763 -14.71 37.23 -15.05
C ALA A 763 -13.61 36.17 -14.87
N THR A 764 -13.67 35.39 -13.79
CA THR A 764 -12.76 34.25 -13.57
C THR A 764 -12.85 33.20 -14.68
N ALA A 765 -14.07 32.82 -15.08
CA ALA A 765 -14.27 31.85 -16.16
C ALA A 765 -13.67 32.34 -17.49
N LYS A 766 -13.87 33.62 -17.84
CA LYS A 766 -13.25 34.24 -19.01
C LYS A 766 -11.73 34.19 -18.96
N THR A 767 -11.12 34.36 -17.78
CA THR A 767 -9.67 34.21 -17.61
C THR A 767 -9.23 32.77 -17.83
N ILE A 768 -9.97 31.78 -17.33
CA ILE A 768 -9.64 30.35 -17.49
C ILE A 768 -9.69 29.91 -18.96
N TYR A 769 -10.67 30.40 -19.74
CA TYR A 769 -10.73 30.16 -21.19
C TYR A 769 -9.72 31.00 -21.99
N GLY A 770 -9.22 32.10 -21.40
CA GLY A 770 -8.27 32.99 -22.04
C GLY A 770 -6.84 32.45 -22.01
N ASP A 771 -6.04 32.83 -23.02
CA ASP A 771 -4.62 32.47 -23.04
C ASP A 771 -3.86 33.14 -21.90
N TYR A 772 -2.94 32.38 -21.30
CA TYR A 772 -1.97 32.95 -20.37
C TYR A 772 -0.90 33.70 -21.17
N ARG A 773 -0.86 35.02 -20.97
CA ARG A 773 0.13 35.91 -21.56
C ARG A 773 0.93 36.62 -20.48
N ALA A 774 2.22 36.81 -20.71
CA ALA A 774 3.08 37.62 -19.88
C ALA A 774 2.67 39.11 -19.96
N GLY A 775 3.15 39.93 -19.01
CA GLY A 775 2.86 41.37 -18.99
C GLY A 775 3.23 42.16 -20.27
N ASN A 776 4.15 41.66 -21.11
CA ASN A 776 4.53 42.24 -22.40
C ASN A 776 3.68 41.74 -23.59
N GLY A 777 2.70 40.86 -23.34
CA GLY A 777 1.83 40.26 -24.36
C GLY A 777 2.33 38.93 -24.94
N THR A 778 3.55 38.47 -24.58
CA THR A 778 4.08 37.17 -25.01
C THR A 778 3.14 36.05 -24.57
N TRP A 779 2.80 35.16 -25.50
CA TRP A 779 2.01 33.97 -25.19
C TRP A 779 2.85 32.98 -24.37
N LEU A 780 2.32 32.52 -23.23
CA LEU A 780 2.98 31.56 -22.35
C LEU A 780 2.31 30.19 -22.41
N TYR A 781 0.98 30.14 -22.40
CA TYR A 781 0.24 28.89 -22.55
C TYR A 781 -1.21 29.11 -22.96
N ALA A 782 -1.85 28.08 -23.52
CA ALA A 782 -3.22 28.16 -24.00
C ALA A 782 -4.23 28.19 -22.83
N GLY A 783 -5.35 28.90 -23.04
CA GLY A 783 -6.53 28.78 -22.18
C GLY A 783 -7.24 27.43 -22.34
N MET A 784 -8.11 27.08 -21.39
CA MET A 784 -8.95 25.88 -21.48
C MET A 784 -9.89 25.93 -22.68
N SER A 785 -10.22 24.78 -23.25
CA SER A 785 -11.17 24.66 -24.36
C SER A 785 -12.62 24.66 -23.86
N LEU A 786 -13.54 25.24 -24.62
CA LEU A 786 -14.97 25.04 -24.41
C LEU A 786 -15.32 23.54 -24.54
N GLY A 787 -16.03 23.00 -23.56
CA GLY A 787 -16.38 21.57 -23.48
C GLY A 787 -15.49 20.76 -22.54
N SER A 788 -14.45 21.37 -21.97
CA SER A 788 -13.51 20.72 -21.05
C SER A 788 -13.90 20.80 -19.56
N GLU A 789 -15.02 21.45 -19.24
CA GLU A 789 -15.37 21.89 -17.89
C GLU A 789 -15.55 20.73 -16.90
N ASP A 790 -15.99 19.58 -17.40
CA ASP A 790 -16.16 18.36 -16.60
C ASP A 790 -14.83 17.89 -15.95
N GLN A 791 -13.69 18.13 -16.61
CA GLN A 791 -12.37 17.77 -16.10
C GLN A 791 -11.67 18.88 -15.31
N TRP A 792 -12.20 20.11 -15.30
CA TRP A 792 -11.57 21.24 -14.59
C TRP A 792 -11.35 20.97 -13.11
N ARG A 793 -12.19 20.13 -12.49
CA ARG A 793 -12.05 19.72 -11.09
C ARG A 793 -10.65 19.16 -10.79
N ILE A 794 -9.98 18.53 -11.76
CA ILE A 794 -8.65 17.94 -11.53
C ILE A 794 -7.62 19.02 -11.20
N LEU A 795 -7.69 20.19 -11.83
CA LEU A 795 -6.72 21.29 -11.62
C LEU A 795 -7.24 22.37 -10.66
N LEU A 796 -8.57 22.58 -10.62
CA LEU A 796 -9.22 23.71 -9.95
C LEU A 796 -10.13 23.30 -8.77
N GLY A 797 -10.14 22.02 -8.39
CA GLY A 797 -11.04 21.49 -7.37
C GLY A 797 -10.56 21.57 -5.91
N GLY A 798 -9.28 21.93 -5.69
CA GLY A 798 -8.66 22.02 -4.35
C GLY A 798 -8.57 23.45 -3.82
N ASP A 799 -8.25 23.57 -2.53
CA ASP A 799 -7.95 24.79 -1.75
C ASP A 799 -6.55 25.36 -1.95
N GLU A 800 -5.70 24.59 -2.63
CA GLU A 800 -4.42 25.04 -3.17
C GLU A 800 -4.30 24.62 -4.65
N PRO A 801 -3.36 25.21 -5.41
CA PRO A 801 -3.05 24.74 -6.75
C PRO A 801 -2.76 23.24 -6.79
N SER A 802 -3.24 22.56 -7.85
CA SER A 802 -3.06 21.11 -7.95
C SER A 802 -1.57 20.72 -7.89
N PRO A 803 -1.25 19.48 -7.43
CA PRO A 803 0.12 19.02 -7.35
C PRO A 803 0.89 19.11 -8.67
N PHE A 804 0.23 19.04 -9.82
CA PHE A 804 0.89 19.19 -11.12
C PHE A 804 1.54 20.57 -11.30
N GLY A 805 1.06 21.62 -10.64
CA GLY A 805 1.73 22.93 -10.61
C GLY A 805 2.55 23.14 -9.35
N LEU A 806 1.89 23.08 -8.19
CA LEU A 806 2.52 23.42 -6.91
C LEU A 806 3.68 22.48 -6.54
N ALA A 807 3.49 21.18 -6.71
CA ALA A 807 4.54 20.21 -6.39
C ALA A 807 5.68 20.28 -7.43
N TYR A 808 5.37 20.64 -8.68
CA TYR A 808 6.41 20.89 -9.68
C TYR A 808 7.28 22.08 -9.27
N GLU A 809 6.68 23.20 -8.87
CA GLU A 809 7.42 24.38 -8.42
C GLU A 809 8.26 24.08 -7.17
N ARG A 810 7.65 23.45 -6.16
CA ARG A 810 8.31 23.08 -4.90
C ARG A 810 9.47 22.11 -5.08
N PHE A 811 9.21 20.94 -5.65
CA PHE A 811 10.14 19.81 -5.59
C PHE A 811 10.99 19.67 -6.86
N PHE A 812 10.43 20.03 -8.02
CA PHE A 812 11.06 19.78 -9.32
C PHE A 812 11.82 21.01 -9.83
N LEU A 813 11.23 22.21 -9.69
CA LEU A 813 11.81 23.45 -10.19
C LEU A 813 12.72 24.15 -9.19
N PHE A 814 12.25 24.44 -7.98
CA PHE A 814 13.02 25.20 -6.99
C PHE A 814 13.84 24.29 -6.07
N GLY A 815 13.36 23.08 -5.78
CA GLY A 815 13.95 22.22 -4.75
C GLY A 815 13.75 22.79 -3.35
N ASP A 816 12.70 23.60 -3.18
CA ASP A 816 12.26 24.22 -1.94
C ASP A 816 10.80 23.83 -1.67
N PRO A 817 10.57 22.79 -0.86
CA PRO A 817 9.22 22.40 -0.49
C PRO A 817 8.42 23.45 0.31
N GLY A 818 9.06 24.53 0.78
CA GLY A 818 8.42 25.64 1.48
C GLY A 818 7.98 26.75 0.55
N TRP A 819 8.28 26.62 -0.76
CA TRP A 819 7.86 27.57 -1.76
C TRP A 819 6.34 27.75 -1.73
N ASP A 820 5.92 29.00 -1.60
CA ASP A 820 4.52 29.40 -1.46
C ASP A 820 4.00 29.96 -2.79
N TRP A 821 2.92 29.38 -3.29
CA TRP A 821 2.28 29.75 -4.55
C TRP A 821 1.68 31.15 -4.54
N HIS A 822 1.46 31.76 -3.37
CA HIS A 822 1.08 33.17 -3.29
C HIS A 822 2.15 34.09 -3.89
N ASN A 823 3.42 33.64 -3.91
CA ASN A 823 4.54 34.36 -4.54
C ASN A 823 4.62 34.15 -6.06
N TYR A 824 3.78 33.29 -6.65
CA TYR A 824 3.79 33.00 -8.08
C TYR A 824 3.61 34.27 -8.91
N ASN A 825 4.44 34.44 -9.94
CA ASN A 825 4.34 35.50 -10.95
C ASN A 825 5.06 35.05 -12.23
N ASP A 826 4.98 35.84 -13.30
CA ASP A 826 5.51 35.47 -14.63
C ASP A 826 7.01 35.10 -14.62
N SER A 827 7.81 35.62 -13.67
CA SER A 827 9.23 35.25 -13.56
C SER A 827 9.45 33.78 -13.20
N VAL A 828 8.47 33.10 -12.61
CA VAL A 828 8.51 31.65 -12.35
C VAL A 828 8.54 30.88 -13.66
N VAL A 829 7.80 31.34 -14.67
CA VAL A 829 7.80 30.76 -16.02
C VAL A 829 9.17 30.94 -16.67
N ASP A 830 9.77 32.13 -16.56
CA ASP A 830 11.13 32.39 -17.06
C ASP A 830 12.17 31.49 -16.38
N VAL A 831 12.05 31.26 -15.07
CA VAL A 831 12.94 30.36 -14.33
C VAL A 831 12.75 28.92 -14.80
N ALA A 832 11.50 28.48 -14.97
CA ALA A 832 11.20 27.15 -15.48
C ALA A 832 11.75 26.92 -16.89
N ALA A 833 11.58 27.90 -17.79
CA ALA A 833 12.08 27.84 -19.15
C ALA A 833 13.62 27.81 -19.21
N ARG A 834 14.29 28.64 -18.39
CA ARG A 834 15.77 28.68 -18.34
C ARG A 834 16.39 27.44 -17.71
N ARG A 835 15.76 26.89 -16.65
CA ARG A 835 16.33 25.76 -15.90
C ARG A 835 16.03 24.42 -16.55
N ASP A 836 14.84 24.26 -17.16
CA ASP A 836 14.30 23.01 -17.70
C ASP A 836 14.77 21.77 -16.93
N PRO A 837 14.41 21.66 -15.63
CA PRO A 837 14.91 20.59 -14.76
C PRO A 837 14.69 19.21 -15.38
N GLY A 838 15.73 18.37 -15.35
CA GLY A 838 15.73 17.05 -16.00
C GLY A 838 15.74 17.07 -17.53
N GLY A 839 15.81 18.23 -18.18
CA GLY A 839 15.79 18.36 -19.64
C GLY A 839 14.50 17.81 -20.26
N CYS A 840 13.38 17.95 -19.56
CA CYS A 840 12.15 17.23 -19.86
C CYS A 840 11.31 17.86 -20.98
N THR A 841 11.48 19.16 -21.24
CA THR A 841 10.74 19.86 -22.31
C THR A 841 11.12 19.28 -23.68
N ALA A 842 10.09 19.03 -24.50
CA ALA A 842 10.20 18.49 -25.85
C ALA A 842 9.87 19.56 -26.91
N ALA A 843 10.48 20.74 -26.81
CA ALA A 843 10.18 21.92 -27.64
C ALA A 843 11.24 22.19 -28.73
N ASP A 844 12.11 21.22 -29.03
CA ASP A 844 13.04 21.34 -30.15
C ASP A 844 12.34 20.92 -31.45
N TYR A 845 11.71 21.89 -32.09
CA TYR A 845 10.93 21.67 -33.31
C TYR A 845 11.80 21.30 -34.53
N GLY A 846 13.08 21.67 -34.53
CA GLY A 846 14.02 21.35 -35.61
C GLY A 846 14.59 19.94 -35.50
N ALA A 847 14.80 19.45 -34.27
CA ALA A 847 15.38 18.13 -34.02
C ALA A 847 14.53 16.96 -34.54
N VAL A 848 13.24 17.16 -34.82
CA VAL A 848 12.41 16.11 -35.45
C VAL A 848 12.69 15.92 -36.94
N ALA A 849 13.48 16.80 -37.57
CA ALA A 849 13.87 16.68 -38.98
C ALA A 849 14.61 15.37 -39.27
N ASP A 850 15.52 14.95 -38.39
CA ASP A 850 16.29 13.71 -38.58
C ASP A 850 15.39 12.47 -38.56
N PHE A 851 14.31 12.50 -37.76
CA PHE A 851 13.30 11.45 -37.74
C PHE A 851 12.48 11.41 -39.02
N ARG A 852 12.08 12.58 -39.55
CA ARG A 852 11.44 12.70 -40.86
C ARG A 852 12.34 12.15 -41.97
N ASP A 853 13.60 12.60 -42.01
CA ASP A 853 14.52 12.35 -43.12
C ASP A 853 14.91 10.86 -43.23
N ARG A 854 14.89 10.12 -42.12
CA ARG A 854 15.03 8.66 -42.13
C ARG A 854 13.73 7.90 -42.43
N GLY A 855 12.64 8.60 -42.71
CA GLY A 855 11.34 8.02 -43.09
C GLY A 855 10.40 7.70 -41.92
N GLY A 856 10.70 8.16 -40.71
CA GLY A 856 9.86 7.94 -39.53
C GLY A 856 8.48 8.57 -39.68
N LYS A 857 7.45 7.94 -39.10
CA LYS A 857 6.06 8.41 -39.13
C LYS A 857 5.53 8.70 -37.73
N LEU A 858 4.81 9.79 -37.57
CA LEU A 858 4.32 10.30 -36.30
C LEU A 858 2.82 10.61 -36.41
N ILE A 859 2.01 9.97 -35.58
CA ILE A 859 0.61 10.32 -35.38
C ILE A 859 0.51 11.01 -34.02
N MET A 860 0.12 12.28 -34.04
CA MET A 860 -0.23 13.05 -32.84
C MET A 860 -1.74 13.14 -32.73
N TYR A 861 -2.31 13.03 -31.54
CA TYR A 861 -3.73 13.28 -31.32
C TYR A 861 -4.00 14.03 -30.01
N HIS A 862 -5.13 14.73 -29.91
CA HIS A 862 -5.52 15.43 -28.69
C HIS A 862 -7.05 15.52 -28.57
N GLY A 863 -7.59 15.28 -27.37
CA GLY A 863 -9.02 15.47 -27.10
C GLY A 863 -9.39 16.95 -27.08
N ALA A 864 -10.41 17.35 -27.84
CA ALA A 864 -10.87 18.74 -27.86
C ALA A 864 -11.45 19.20 -26.51
N ALA A 865 -11.97 18.25 -25.72
CA ALA A 865 -12.54 18.45 -24.39
C ALA A 865 -11.57 18.07 -23.25
N ASP A 866 -10.26 18.02 -23.53
CA ASP A 866 -9.23 17.78 -22.52
C ASP A 866 -9.15 18.97 -21.55
N GLY A 867 -9.52 18.73 -20.29
CA GLY A 867 -9.49 19.72 -19.21
C GLY A 867 -8.26 19.63 -18.31
N LEU A 868 -7.24 18.88 -18.75
CA LEU A 868 -5.95 18.78 -18.08
C LEU A 868 -4.87 19.48 -18.89
N LEU A 869 -4.83 19.21 -20.20
CA LEU A 869 -3.96 19.84 -21.18
C LEU A 869 -4.84 20.36 -22.33
N PRO A 870 -4.88 21.66 -22.62
CA PRO A 870 -5.71 22.17 -23.70
C PRO A 870 -5.15 21.77 -25.07
N ALA A 871 -6.00 21.24 -25.96
CA ALA A 871 -5.62 20.82 -27.32
C ALA A 871 -4.95 21.92 -28.16
N ARG A 872 -5.24 23.18 -27.88
CA ARG A 872 -4.56 24.33 -28.49
C ARG A 872 -3.05 24.34 -28.23
N GLY A 873 -2.57 23.76 -27.14
CA GLY A 873 -1.14 23.58 -26.89
C GLY A 873 -0.47 22.57 -27.83
N SER A 874 -1.16 21.51 -28.24
CA SER A 874 -0.66 20.59 -29.29
C SER A 874 -0.78 21.17 -30.69
N THR A 875 -1.81 21.98 -30.91
CA THR A 875 -1.97 22.73 -32.17
C THR A 875 -0.79 23.69 -32.36
N TYR A 876 -0.42 24.41 -31.30
CA TYR A 876 0.77 25.26 -31.29
C TYR A 876 2.06 24.47 -31.60
N TYR A 877 2.25 23.30 -30.97
CA TYR A 877 3.41 22.44 -31.28
C TYR A 877 3.47 22.05 -32.77
N TYR A 878 2.35 21.58 -33.32
CA TYR A 878 2.26 21.19 -34.74
C TYR A 878 2.59 22.37 -35.65
N GLU A 879 2.00 23.55 -35.41
CA GLU A 879 2.23 24.75 -36.22
C GLU A 879 3.69 25.22 -36.14
N GLN A 880 4.31 25.20 -34.95
CA GLN A 880 5.73 25.54 -34.80
C GLN A 880 6.66 24.53 -35.48
N THR A 881 6.35 23.24 -35.42
CA THR A 881 7.09 22.21 -36.17
C THR A 881 6.96 22.40 -37.68
N ALA A 882 5.74 22.64 -38.19
CA ALA A 882 5.51 22.91 -39.60
C ALA A 882 6.26 24.16 -40.07
N GLU A 883 6.23 25.24 -39.29
CA GLU A 883 6.94 26.48 -39.57
C GLU A 883 8.46 26.28 -39.65
N VAL A 884 9.06 25.61 -38.65
CA VAL A 884 10.51 25.38 -38.60
C VAL A 884 11.01 24.43 -39.70
N LEU A 885 10.22 23.41 -40.05
CA LEU A 885 10.60 22.45 -41.09
C LEU A 885 10.31 22.94 -42.52
N GLY A 886 9.31 23.80 -42.69
CA GLY A 886 8.91 24.39 -43.97
C GLY A 886 9.94 25.36 -44.55
N ASP A 887 10.78 25.98 -43.71
CA ASP A 887 11.81 26.95 -44.15
C ASP A 887 13.00 26.31 -44.89
N ASN A 888 13.04 24.97 -45.02
CA ASN A 888 14.01 24.22 -45.83
C ASN A 888 13.46 23.72 -47.19
N SER A 889 12.17 23.95 -47.50
CA SER A 889 11.62 23.68 -48.83
C SER A 889 11.04 24.96 -49.42
N SER A 890 11.79 25.57 -50.33
CA SER A 890 11.35 26.67 -51.17
C SER A 890 10.05 26.35 -51.93
N SER A 891 8.92 26.95 -51.53
CA SER A 891 7.86 27.37 -52.45
C SER A 891 6.81 28.25 -51.76
N SER A 892 6.87 29.53 -52.10
CA SER A 892 5.79 30.51 -52.07
C SER A 892 4.43 29.96 -52.54
N ASN A 893 3.42 29.97 -51.66
CA ASN A 893 2.11 30.61 -51.90
C ASN A 893 1.22 30.48 -50.66
N GLY A 894 0.79 31.62 -50.13
CA GLY A 894 -0.26 31.68 -49.11
C GLY A 894 -1.57 31.14 -49.67
N GLY A 895 -2.14 30.15 -48.98
CA GLY A 895 -3.45 29.58 -49.26
C GLY A 895 -3.62 28.27 -48.49
N GLY A 896 -4.51 28.25 -47.50
CA GLY A 896 -4.74 27.11 -46.62
C GLY A 896 -5.30 25.87 -47.33
N GLY A 897 -4.40 25.01 -47.80
CA GLY A 897 -4.70 23.64 -48.21
C GLY A 897 -3.67 22.71 -47.59
N GLY A 898 -4.13 21.72 -46.82
CA GLY A 898 -3.28 20.65 -46.27
C GLY A 898 -2.50 19.94 -47.37
N GLY A 899 -1.20 19.77 -47.17
CA GLY A 899 -0.24 19.34 -48.18
C GLY A 899 1.16 19.91 -48.00
N GLY A 900 1.57 20.24 -46.76
CA GLY A 900 2.96 20.62 -46.48
C GLY A 900 3.89 19.39 -46.35
N ALA A 901 5.20 19.61 -46.36
CA ALA A 901 6.21 18.53 -46.22
C ALA A 901 6.10 17.77 -44.88
N GLU A 902 5.41 18.36 -43.91
CA GLU A 902 5.04 17.77 -42.63
C GLU A 902 4.01 16.65 -42.75
N ASP A 903 3.05 16.73 -43.69
CA ASP A 903 1.96 15.75 -43.82
C ASP A 903 2.45 14.36 -44.27
N ASP A 904 3.65 14.30 -44.83
CA ASP A 904 4.34 13.09 -45.24
C ASP A 904 4.88 12.28 -44.05
N PHE A 905 5.04 12.90 -42.87
CA PHE A 905 5.62 12.23 -41.70
C PHE A 905 4.89 12.50 -40.38
N LEU A 906 4.21 13.63 -40.21
CA LEU A 906 3.52 14.06 -38.99
C LEU A 906 2.05 14.35 -39.30
N ARG A 907 1.13 13.57 -38.71
CA ARG A 907 -0.32 13.81 -38.78
C ARG A 907 -0.90 14.09 -37.42
N TYR A 908 -1.57 15.23 -37.26
CA TYR A 908 -2.19 15.65 -36.01
C TYR A 908 -3.73 15.52 -36.07
N PHE A 909 -4.34 14.88 -35.07
CA PHE A 909 -5.78 14.66 -35.00
C PHE A 909 -6.38 15.32 -33.75
N VAL A 910 -7.28 16.28 -33.94
CA VAL A 910 -8.10 16.85 -32.86
C VAL A 910 -9.38 16.02 -32.75
N VAL A 911 -9.68 15.46 -31.58
CA VAL A 911 -10.79 14.52 -31.37
C VAL A 911 -11.96 15.22 -30.65
N PRO A 912 -13.06 15.56 -31.34
CA PRO A 912 -14.24 16.19 -30.75
C PRO A 912 -14.78 15.47 -29.52
N GLY A 913 -15.06 16.22 -28.45
CA GLY A 913 -15.67 15.70 -27.23
C GLY A 913 -14.86 14.66 -26.44
N MET A 914 -13.68 14.24 -26.93
CA MET A 914 -12.78 13.38 -26.17
C MET A 914 -12.06 14.19 -25.09
N GLN A 915 -12.01 13.60 -23.90
CA GLN A 915 -11.32 14.13 -22.72
C GLN A 915 -9.82 13.77 -22.71
N HIS A 916 -9.12 14.01 -21.59
CA HIS A 916 -7.69 13.67 -21.47
C HIS A 916 -7.40 12.19 -21.77
N CYS A 917 -6.75 11.93 -22.91
CA CYS A 917 -6.37 10.62 -23.47
C CYS A 917 -7.51 9.64 -23.83
N TRP A 918 -8.63 9.66 -23.12
CA TRP A 918 -9.76 8.75 -23.30
C TRP A 918 -11.04 9.34 -22.73
N GLY A 919 -12.18 8.72 -23.08
CA GLY A 919 -13.48 9.04 -22.51
C GLY A 919 -14.12 10.31 -23.08
N SER A 920 -15.37 10.54 -22.67
CA SER A 920 -16.15 11.72 -23.01
C SER A 920 -17.23 11.95 -21.95
N ALA A 921 -17.55 13.22 -21.68
CA ALA A 921 -18.67 13.60 -20.81
C ALA A 921 -20.02 13.68 -21.56
N VAL A 922 -19.98 13.66 -22.90
CA VAL A 922 -21.14 13.91 -23.78
C VAL A 922 -21.36 12.77 -24.78
N ASP A 923 -20.89 11.57 -24.45
CA ASP A 923 -20.96 10.39 -25.31
C ASP A 923 -20.39 10.61 -26.73
N ALA A 924 -19.37 11.46 -26.86
CA ALA A 924 -18.65 11.64 -28.12
C ALA A 924 -17.77 10.41 -28.44
N PRO A 925 -17.58 10.04 -29.72
CA PRO A 925 -16.64 9.00 -30.11
C PRO A 925 -15.20 9.35 -29.72
N TRP A 926 -14.56 8.48 -28.94
CA TRP A 926 -13.22 8.76 -28.38
C TRP A 926 -12.22 7.62 -28.57
N SER A 927 -12.67 6.38 -28.80
CA SER A 927 -11.79 5.22 -28.86
C SER A 927 -11.36 4.90 -30.29
N PHE A 928 -10.05 4.86 -30.53
CA PHE A 928 -9.43 4.52 -31.82
C PHE A 928 -8.05 3.84 -31.65
N GLY A 929 -7.88 3.03 -30.59
CA GLY A 929 -6.75 2.11 -30.46
C GLY A 929 -5.42 2.73 -29.99
N THR A 930 -5.46 3.79 -29.18
CA THR A 930 -4.26 4.49 -28.69
C THR A 930 -3.92 4.14 -27.23
N ALA A 931 -2.81 4.69 -26.70
CA ALA A 931 -2.38 4.50 -25.31
C ALA A 931 -3.49 4.84 -24.28
N LEU A 932 -3.52 4.12 -23.15
CA LEU A 932 -4.54 4.16 -22.08
C LEU A 932 -5.97 3.73 -22.48
N GLN A 933 -6.37 3.81 -23.75
CA GLN A 933 -7.77 3.57 -24.16
C GLN A 933 -8.21 2.11 -23.94
N ALA A 934 -7.41 1.14 -24.42
CA ALA A 934 -7.72 -0.27 -24.21
C ALA A 934 -7.74 -0.62 -22.71
N GLY A 935 -6.75 -0.14 -21.95
CA GLY A 935 -6.66 -0.35 -20.51
C GLY A 935 -7.86 0.21 -19.74
N ALA A 936 -8.39 1.36 -20.14
CA ALA A 936 -9.60 1.96 -19.56
C ALA A 936 -10.85 1.09 -19.72
N MET A 937 -10.96 0.36 -20.84
CA MET A 937 -12.10 -0.54 -21.13
C MET A 937 -11.95 -1.95 -20.53
N GLY A 938 -10.76 -2.29 -20.00
CA GLY A 938 -10.57 -3.51 -19.23
C GLY A 938 -9.19 -4.16 -19.39
N THR A 939 -8.87 -5.05 -18.47
CA THR A 939 -7.51 -5.60 -18.34
C THR A 939 -7.11 -6.60 -19.43
N SER A 940 -8.06 -7.12 -20.21
CA SER A 940 -7.81 -8.02 -21.33
C SER A 940 -8.03 -7.37 -22.70
N GLN A 941 -8.41 -6.10 -22.72
CA GLN A 941 -8.71 -5.41 -23.97
C GLN A 941 -7.42 -5.03 -24.70
N TRP A 942 -7.54 -4.93 -26.01
CA TRP A 942 -6.52 -4.50 -26.96
C TRP A 942 -7.24 -4.09 -28.23
N SER A 943 -6.67 -3.15 -28.98
CA SER A 943 -7.36 -2.53 -30.13
C SER A 943 -8.66 -1.85 -29.72
N VAL A 944 -9.44 -1.42 -30.72
CA VAL A 944 -10.80 -0.92 -30.53
C VAL A 944 -11.73 -2.13 -30.43
N PRO A 945 -12.47 -2.32 -29.34
CA PRO A 945 -13.38 -3.45 -29.21
C PRO A 945 -14.40 -3.53 -30.35
N GLY A 946 -14.35 -4.63 -31.12
CA GLY A 946 -15.21 -4.86 -32.28
C GLY A 946 -14.58 -4.54 -33.64
N PHE A 947 -13.46 -3.82 -33.65
CA PHE A 947 -12.78 -3.38 -34.87
C PHE A 947 -11.30 -3.76 -34.81
N ARG A 948 -10.74 -4.25 -35.90
CA ARG A 948 -9.33 -4.72 -35.97
C ARG A 948 -8.74 -4.39 -37.34
N ASP A 949 -8.96 -3.16 -37.74
CA ASP A 949 -8.59 -2.62 -39.03
C ASP A 949 -7.90 -1.28 -38.86
N GLU A 950 -7.24 -0.87 -39.93
CA GLU A 950 -6.40 0.33 -39.99
C GLU A 950 -7.22 1.62 -39.95
N ASP A 951 -8.53 1.58 -40.15
CA ASP A 951 -9.36 2.78 -40.10
C ASP A 951 -9.79 3.07 -38.65
N HIS A 952 -10.00 2.05 -37.82
CA HIS A 952 -10.42 2.20 -36.42
C HIS A 952 -9.26 2.17 -35.42
N ASP A 953 -8.15 1.51 -35.74
CA ASP A 953 -7.02 1.34 -34.81
C ASP A 953 -5.79 2.13 -35.28
N ALA A 954 -5.47 3.21 -34.57
CA ALA A 954 -4.35 4.08 -34.90
C ALA A 954 -2.98 3.39 -34.84
N LEU A 955 -2.79 2.36 -34.02
CA LEU A 955 -1.53 1.62 -33.99
C LEU A 955 -1.41 0.72 -35.23
N LEU A 956 -2.53 0.16 -35.72
CA LEU A 956 -2.54 -0.55 -37.01
C LEU A 956 -2.36 0.42 -38.18
N ALA A 957 -3.01 1.59 -38.15
CA ALA A 957 -2.86 2.64 -39.16
C ALA A 957 -1.40 3.12 -39.26
N LEU A 958 -0.75 3.34 -38.11
CA LEU A 958 0.65 3.72 -38.05
C LEU A 958 1.56 2.64 -38.63
N GLN A 959 1.32 1.36 -38.32
CA GLN A 959 2.06 0.25 -38.94
C GLN A 959 1.88 0.24 -40.45
N ALA A 960 0.66 0.44 -40.95
CA ALA A 960 0.40 0.51 -42.38
C ALA A 960 1.13 1.66 -43.06
N TRP A 961 1.24 2.81 -42.37
CA TRP A 961 1.95 3.97 -42.89
C TRP A 961 3.47 3.73 -42.94
N VAL A 962 4.05 3.19 -41.88
CA VAL A 962 5.49 2.87 -41.80
C VAL A 962 5.88 1.75 -42.76
N GLU A 963 5.12 0.66 -42.80
CA GLU A 963 5.51 -0.57 -43.49
C GLU A 963 5.09 -0.60 -44.95
N ARG A 964 4.00 0.09 -45.30
CA ARG A 964 3.39 0.05 -46.65
C ARG A 964 3.16 1.41 -47.27
N GLY A 965 3.55 2.50 -46.61
CA GLY A 965 3.34 3.85 -47.12
C GLY A 965 1.87 4.28 -47.20
N ARG A 966 0.95 3.57 -46.54
CA ARG A 966 -0.47 3.94 -46.50
C ARG A 966 -0.66 5.11 -45.55
N ALA A 967 -0.79 6.32 -46.08
CA ALA A 967 -1.00 7.50 -45.27
C ALA A 967 -2.34 7.45 -44.51
N VAL A 968 -2.39 8.05 -43.32
CA VAL A 968 -3.54 7.96 -42.40
C VAL A 968 -4.48 9.16 -42.61
N ASP A 969 -5.33 9.10 -43.63
CA ASP A 969 -6.19 10.24 -44.03
C ASP A 969 -7.42 10.47 -43.15
N ARG A 970 -7.77 9.46 -42.33
CA ARG A 970 -8.80 9.53 -41.30
C ARG A 970 -8.59 8.41 -40.28
N LEU A 971 -9.13 8.57 -39.08
CA LEU A 971 -9.28 7.51 -38.07
C LEU A 971 -10.72 7.51 -37.57
N ILE A 972 -11.37 6.36 -37.47
CA ILE A 972 -12.75 6.26 -37.00
C ILE A 972 -12.76 6.09 -35.49
N ALA A 973 -13.09 7.16 -34.78
CA ALA A 973 -13.32 7.10 -33.35
C ALA A 973 -14.69 6.45 -33.06
N THR A 974 -14.74 5.70 -31.97
CA THR A 974 -15.93 4.92 -31.56
C THR A 974 -16.28 5.17 -30.10
N THR A 975 -17.58 5.17 -29.79
CA THR A 975 -18.11 5.07 -28.43
C THR A 975 -19.28 4.07 -28.39
N TRP A 976 -19.61 3.60 -27.19
CA TRP A 976 -20.62 2.56 -26.97
C TRP A 976 -21.77 3.08 -26.12
N ARG A 977 -22.93 2.42 -26.17
CA ARG A 977 -24.15 2.85 -25.45
C ARG A 977 -23.94 3.03 -23.94
N SER A 978 -22.98 2.29 -23.40
CA SER A 978 -22.33 2.57 -22.14
C SER A 978 -20.85 2.79 -22.44
N SER A 979 -20.38 4.03 -22.31
CA SER A 979 -19.04 4.51 -22.75
C SER A 979 -17.87 3.56 -22.40
N MET A 980 -17.88 2.91 -21.24
CA MET A 980 -16.82 1.98 -20.79
C MET A 980 -17.14 0.48 -20.97
N ASN A 981 -18.23 0.15 -21.66
CA ASN A 981 -18.68 -1.23 -21.84
C ASN A 981 -18.94 -1.51 -23.33
N PRO A 982 -17.94 -2.02 -24.05
CA PRO A 982 -18.09 -2.38 -25.46
C PRO A 982 -19.21 -3.36 -25.77
N ALA A 983 -19.57 -4.22 -24.81
CA ALA A 983 -20.65 -5.19 -24.98
C ALA A 983 -22.05 -4.54 -25.07
N SER A 984 -22.16 -3.25 -24.76
CA SER A 984 -23.42 -2.49 -24.90
C SER A 984 -23.76 -2.15 -26.35
N GLY A 985 -22.88 -2.44 -27.31
CA GLY A 985 -23.03 -2.09 -28.71
C GLY A 985 -22.58 -0.66 -29.00
N VAL A 986 -22.16 -0.43 -30.25
CA VAL A 986 -21.76 0.89 -30.73
C VAL A 986 -22.93 1.87 -30.58
N LEU A 987 -22.62 3.05 -30.06
CA LEU A 987 -23.56 4.18 -30.00
C LEU A 987 -23.32 5.13 -31.16
N ARG A 988 -22.06 5.59 -31.33
CA ARG A 988 -21.64 6.58 -32.31
C ARG A 988 -20.27 6.25 -32.87
N GLN A 989 -20.08 6.50 -34.15
CA GLN A 989 -18.78 6.55 -34.79
C GLN A 989 -18.60 7.86 -35.56
N ARG A 990 -17.36 8.36 -35.61
CA ARG A 990 -17.03 9.58 -36.35
C ARG A 990 -15.61 9.49 -36.89
N PRO A 991 -15.36 9.82 -38.18
CA PRO A 991 -14.01 10.01 -38.65
C PRO A 991 -13.40 11.24 -37.96
N VAL A 992 -12.19 11.07 -37.46
CA VAL A 992 -11.31 12.12 -36.99
C VAL A 992 -10.32 12.41 -38.12
N CYS A 993 -10.15 13.70 -38.40
CA CYS A 993 -9.44 14.16 -39.57
C CYS A 993 -8.08 14.74 -39.21
N PRO A 994 -7.07 14.64 -40.10
CA PRO A 994 -5.79 15.28 -39.89
C PRO A 994 -5.98 16.80 -39.99
N TYR A 995 -5.63 17.50 -38.91
CA TYR A 995 -5.62 18.95 -38.78
C TYR A 995 -4.86 19.57 -39.96
N PRO A 996 -5.36 20.68 -40.55
CA PRO A 996 -6.50 21.49 -40.10
C PRO A 996 -7.87 20.99 -40.55
N ARG A 997 -7.97 19.86 -41.26
CA ARG A 997 -9.26 19.31 -41.70
C ARG A 997 -10.09 18.83 -40.51
N LYS A 998 -11.41 18.88 -40.67
CA LYS A 998 -12.41 18.48 -39.69
C LYS A 998 -13.41 17.51 -40.30
N ALA A 999 -14.13 16.79 -39.45
CA ALA A 999 -15.24 15.96 -39.88
C ALA A 999 -16.41 16.87 -40.28
N VAL A 1000 -16.93 16.70 -41.50
CA VAL A 1000 -18.08 17.42 -42.04
C VAL A 1000 -19.18 16.42 -42.32
N TYR A 1001 -20.34 16.61 -41.71
CA TYR A 1001 -21.54 15.80 -41.92
C TYR A 1001 -22.16 16.10 -43.28
N ASP A 1002 -22.66 15.06 -43.97
CA ASP A 1002 -23.25 15.17 -45.30
C ASP A 1002 -24.63 15.86 -45.32
N GLY A 1003 -25.29 15.98 -44.17
CA GLY A 1003 -26.61 16.59 -44.01
C GLY A 1003 -27.79 15.63 -44.23
N GLU A 1004 -27.55 14.38 -44.62
CA GLU A 1004 -28.60 13.42 -45.01
C GLU A 1004 -28.49 12.06 -44.30
N GLY A 1005 -27.28 11.55 -44.03
CA GLY A 1005 -27.02 10.24 -43.44
C GLY A 1005 -27.29 10.13 -41.93
N ASP A 1006 -27.03 9.00 -41.30
CA ASP A 1006 -27.10 8.90 -39.83
C ASP A 1006 -25.91 9.64 -39.20
N VAL A 1007 -26.18 10.61 -38.33
CA VAL A 1007 -25.16 11.43 -37.64
C VAL A 1007 -24.24 10.58 -36.75
N ASP A 1008 -24.72 9.42 -36.32
CA ASP A 1008 -24.01 8.47 -35.47
C ASP A 1008 -23.21 7.43 -36.30
N ASP A 1009 -23.33 7.42 -37.64
CA ASP A 1009 -22.60 6.55 -38.58
C ASP A 1009 -21.41 7.30 -39.20
N ALA A 1010 -20.22 6.69 -39.20
CA ALA A 1010 -19.00 7.29 -39.72
C ALA A 1010 -19.04 7.57 -41.24
N ASP A 1011 -19.83 6.82 -42.02
CA ASP A 1011 -19.91 6.98 -43.47
C ASP A 1011 -20.70 8.25 -43.89
N SER A 1012 -21.50 8.82 -42.99
CA SER A 1012 -22.20 10.10 -43.21
C SER A 1012 -21.30 11.33 -43.02
N TRP A 1013 -20.01 11.11 -42.78
CA TRP A 1013 -19.03 12.16 -42.52
C TRP A 1013 -17.82 12.03 -43.45
N ALA A 1014 -17.28 13.17 -43.86
CA ALA A 1014 -16.06 13.24 -44.65
C ALA A 1014 -15.08 14.26 -44.06
N CYS A 1015 -13.78 14.05 -44.29
CA CYS A 1015 -12.78 15.04 -43.90
C CYS A 1015 -12.77 16.22 -44.87
N GLY A 1016 -13.24 17.37 -44.40
CA GLY A 1016 -13.34 18.63 -45.13
C GLY A 1016 -12.57 19.76 -44.44
N SER A 1017 -12.51 20.91 -45.11
CA SER A 1017 -11.90 22.15 -44.60
C SER A 1017 -12.86 22.99 -43.78
#